data_AF-A0A9D0M6L6-F1
#
_entry.id   AF-A0A9D0M6L6-F1
#
_cell.length_a   1.000
_cell.length_b   1.000
_cell.length_c   1.000
_cell.angle_alpha   90.00
_cell.angle_beta   90.00
_cell.angle_gamma   90.00
#
_symmetry.space_group_name_H-M   'P 1'
#
loop_
_entity.id
_entity.type
_entity.pdbx_description
1 polymer ?
#
loop_
_entity_poly.entity_id
_entity_poly.type
_entity_poly.pdbx_seq_one_letter_code
_entity_poly.pdbx_strand_id
1 'polypeptide(L)'
;MKKRILLTFPVLLFLLLSGCGYYNTFYNAKKYFEKNDYKASLEKCDKILAGEKYKPLHDDALFLKARIFHKTGEGEKAVEYYSKLLNRPAGSKYQEKAREALFALYVSGGDYQNAYALYSLLREEDRTPEMDLIFAKLLYLLQYTEELVSLGRDYGTSTDIGREIALYAALSGGEREKAGQLLKAFDDTTRSQYLARIFFLMTCDSFFVPFMSPMMQERYRAPIEVLTPGGDTGSFQAVLDQIDELGQNEQQFLLRGLFRLFVEQERFYEAKMALLKMDTLTDSEKASVPTMAMVMNMNKAVTYSDLPVNWKGYLTDGRNHYLYTDDYEIYQLIKGRWEKINAALPPEGIEENTITVWDGLNKRWLFITGGKEEWFALNIRDFSWDTILLEGDDFPRILPERLYYHNRRLYYFAGIDSFYVGEIRGNDKITVEKIEVKGWLPQVSGYTVLDFTRLGHLVIIGGKEGDINNTMAYTLDITDPNPSWKEQYAAAPVVLADYVLTSYNAGRYKILLLWDPLQEYKEPAKALLADFQTSTERLTLIDVPKTPDVVKDFFEYEIAGEYGNDTIITYRDPNTSFNSLLLAVMSTNVRQQSLKDDFRMGNESRPGGEEETIQDILMHNPDREISPDELLPVINALDQLKSAGGGNLLKAGELYLDAGFYRKAAEAYAQALESDPEDNRLLYALAYIHYRYLKDPEASREYLNRIDASSVEEGLLREHIMKLEGILKAGDD
;
A
#
# COMPACT_ATOMS: atom_id res chain seq x y z
N MET A 1 -24.37 -74.95 -25.74
CA MET A 1 -23.98 -74.08 -24.59
C MET A 1 -22.74 -73.19 -24.81
N LYS A 2 -22.08 -73.15 -25.99
CA LYS A 2 -20.82 -72.38 -26.20
C LYS A 2 -20.95 -70.98 -26.85
N LYS A 3 -22.16 -70.48 -27.15
CA LYS A 3 -22.36 -69.19 -27.85
C LYS A 3 -22.80 -68.00 -26.98
N ARG A 4 -23.05 -68.19 -25.67
CA ARG A 4 -23.44 -67.09 -24.76
C ARG A 4 -22.27 -66.45 -23.99
N ILE A 5 -21.09 -67.05 -24.00
CA ILE A 5 -19.90 -66.54 -23.29
C ILE A 5 -19.08 -65.56 -24.17
N LEU A 6 -19.23 -65.60 -25.50
CA LEU A 6 -18.44 -64.77 -26.41
C LEU A 6 -18.92 -63.31 -26.50
N LEU A 7 -20.15 -62.99 -26.07
CA LEU A 7 -20.70 -61.64 -26.15
C LEU A 7 -20.58 -60.85 -24.83
N THR A 8 -20.35 -61.50 -23.70
CA THR A 8 -20.20 -60.83 -22.39
C THR A 8 -18.81 -60.22 -22.20
N PHE A 9 -17.77 -60.82 -22.78
CA PHE A 9 -16.40 -60.35 -22.67
C PHE A 9 -16.14 -58.96 -23.32
N PRO A 10 -16.58 -58.66 -24.56
CA PRO A 10 -16.36 -57.34 -25.15
C PRO A 10 -17.17 -56.23 -24.46
N VAL A 11 -18.35 -56.53 -23.93
CA VAL A 11 -19.17 -55.57 -23.16
C VAL A 11 -18.50 -55.25 -21.82
N LEU A 12 -17.96 -56.26 -21.12
CA LEU A 12 -17.19 -56.06 -19.89
C LEU A 12 -15.90 -55.27 -20.16
N LEU A 13 -15.21 -55.54 -21.28
CA LEU A 13 -14.00 -54.81 -21.69
C LEU A 13 -14.30 -53.34 -22.04
N PHE A 14 -15.42 -53.07 -22.71
CA PHE A 14 -15.85 -51.69 -23.01
C PHE A 14 -16.26 -50.91 -21.75
N LEU A 15 -16.89 -51.58 -20.78
CA LEU A 15 -17.20 -50.99 -19.47
C LEU A 15 -15.93 -50.72 -18.64
N LEU A 16 -14.91 -51.57 -18.74
CA LEU A 16 -13.62 -51.36 -18.06
C LEU A 16 -12.80 -50.22 -18.71
N LEU A 17 -12.79 -50.12 -20.04
CA LEU A 17 -12.03 -49.09 -20.76
C LEU A 17 -12.66 -47.68 -20.65
N SER A 18 -13.99 -47.59 -20.57
CA SER A 18 -14.68 -46.30 -20.36
C SER A 18 -14.52 -45.75 -18.93
N GLY A 19 -14.29 -46.63 -17.94
CA GLY A 19 -13.95 -46.22 -16.57
C GLY A 19 -12.57 -45.54 -16.45
N CYS A 20 -11.58 -45.93 -17.26
CA CYS A 20 -10.22 -45.39 -17.14
C CYS A 20 -10.08 -43.93 -17.57
N GLY A 21 -10.86 -43.46 -18.56
CA GLY A 21 -10.84 -42.06 -18.99
C GLY A 21 -11.42 -41.09 -17.95
N TYR A 22 -12.37 -41.58 -17.14
CA TYR A 22 -13.06 -40.81 -16.11
C TYR A 22 -12.14 -40.39 -14.97
N TYR A 23 -11.45 -41.35 -14.37
CA TYR A 23 -10.50 -41.11 -13.27
C TYR A 23 -9.26 -40.31 -13.71
N ASN A 24 -8.89 -40.39 -14.99
CA ASN A 24 -7.72 -39.69 -15.51
C ASN A 24 -7.85 -38.15 -15.41
N THR A 25 -9.06 -37.58 -15.53
CA THR A 25 -9.21 -36.11 -15.52
C THR A 25 -8.97 -35.51 -14.14
N PHE A 26 -9.59 -36.07 -13.08
CA PHE A 26 -9.37 -35.60 -11.71
C PHE A 26 -7.99 -35.98 -11.17
N TYR A 27 -7.48 -37.17 -11.53
CA TYR A 27 -6.11 -37.55 -11.19
C TYR A 27 -5.09 -36.53 -11.72
N ASN A 28 -5.25 -36.07 -12.97
CA ASN A 28 -4.39 -35.02 -13.52
C ASN A 28 -4.56 -33.70 -12.78
N ALA A 29 -5.80 -33.30 -12.42
CA ALA A 29 -6.03 -32.09 -11.63
C ALA A 29 -5.23 -32.13 -10.31
N LYS A 30 -5.33 -33.23 -9.57
CA LYS A 30 -4.60 -33.44 -8.32
C LYS A 30 -3.08 -33.45 -8.53
N LYS A 31 -2.60 -34.14 -9.57
CA LYS A 31 -1.17 -34.19 -9.91
C LYS A 31 -0.61 -32.80 -10.26
N TYR A 32 -1.37 -31.96 -10.95
CA TYR A 32 -0.97 -30.58 -11.23
C TYR A 32 -0.93 -29.74 -9.96
N PHE A 33 -1.91 -29.90 -9.07
CA PHE A 33 -1.92 -29.26 -7.76
C PHE A 33 -0.67 -29.63 -6.92
N GLU A 34 -0.32 -30.92 -6.85
CA GLU A 34 0.88 -31.40 -6.14
C GLU A 34 2.20 -30.88 -6.75
N LYS A 35 2.18 -30.40 -7.99
CA LYS A 35 3.32 -29.78 -8.69
C LYS A 35 3.29 -28.25 -8.66
N ASN A 36 2.36 -27.65 -7.92
CA ASN A 36 2.11 -26.20 -7.90
C ASN A 36 1.71 -25.61 -9.26
N ASP A 37 1.27 -26.44 -10.22
CA ASP A 37 0.70 -25.97 -11.51
C ASP A 37 -0.80 -25.72 -11.33
N TYR A 38 -1.10 -24.63 -10.61
CA TYR A 38 -2.46 -24.29 -10.21
C TYR A 38 -3.35 -23.97 -11.41
N LYS A 39 -2.81 -23.33 -12.45
CA LYS A 39 -3.56 -23.01 -13.67
C LYS A 39 -4.05 -24.28 -14.37
N ALA A 40 -3.17 -25.24 -14.64
CA ALA A 40 -3.56 -26.49 -15.28
C ALA A 40 -4.52 -27.30 -14.39
N SER A 41 -4.33 -27.25 -13.07
CA SER A 41 -5.24 -27.90 -12.12
C SER A 41 -6.65 -27.30 -12.16
N LEU A 42 -6.78 -25.97 -12.17
CA LEU A 42 -8.05 -25.25 -12.29
C LEU A 42 -8.76 -25.59 -13.60
N GLU A 43 -8.06 -25.59 -14.73
CA GLU A 43 -8.64 -25.96 -16.03
C GLU A 43 -9.26 -27.36 -16.01
N LYS A 44 -8.63 -28.33 -15.33
CA LYS A 44 -9.20 -29.67 -15.16
C LYS A 44 -10.41 -29.68 -14.24
N CYS A 45 -10.37 -28.91 -13.14
CA CYS A 45 -11.52 -28.78 -12.24
C CYS A 45 -12.72 -28.17 -12.98
N ASP A 46 -12.51 -27.13 -13.78
CA ASP A 46 -13.55 -26.49 -14.58
C ASP A 46 -14.17 -27.44 -15.60
N LYS A 47 -13.33 -28.24 -16.27
CA LYS A 47 -13.81 -29.28 -17.18
C LYS A 47 -14.68 -30.34 -16.48
N ILE A 48 -14.34 -30.70 -15.25
CA ILE A 48 -15.13 -31.62 -14.42
C ILE A 48 -16.47 -30.98 -14.06
N LEU A 49 -16.45 -29.75 -13.55
CA LEU A 49 -17.64 -29.04 -13.10
C LEU A 49 -18.62 -28.72 -14.24
N ALA A 50 -18.12 -28.47 -15.46
CA ALA A 50 -18.95 -28.18 -16.64
C ALA A 50 -19.62 -29.42 -17.26
N GLY A 51 -19.13 -30.64 -16.97
CA GLY A 51 -19.61 -31.86 -17.62
C GLY A 51 -20.57 -32.68 -16.76
N GLU A 52 -21.80 -32.89 -17.24
CA GLU A 52 -22.79 -33.79 -16.58
C GLU A 52 -22.25 -35.19 -16.33
N LYS A 53 -21.47 -35.73 -17.27
CA LYS A 53 -20.86 -37.05 -17.12
C LYS A 53 -19.91 -37.15 -15.93
N TYR A 54 -19.40 -36.02 -15.39
CA TYR A 54 -18.48 -35.95 -14.25
C TYR A 54 -19.15 -35.60 -12.93
N LYS A 55 -20.49 -35.63 -12.86
CA LYS A 55 -21.25 -35.32 -11.65
C LYS A 55 -20.76 -36.03 -10.37
N PRO A 56 -20.36 -37.31 -10.39
CA PRO A 56 -19.79 -37.96 -9.20
C PRO A 56 -18.44 -37.41 -8.72
N LEU A 57 -17.73 -36.59 -9.52
CA LEU A 57 -16.45 -35.94 -9.16
C LEU A 57 -16.61 -34.44 -8.89
N HIS A 58 -17.84 -33.90 -8.93
CA HIS A 58 -18.07 -32.47 -8.73
C HIS A 58 -17.59 -32.02 -7.36
N ASP A 59 -17.85 -32.81 -6.32
CA ASP A 59 -17.45 -32.47 -4.96
C ASP A 59 -15.92 -32.47 -4.81
N ASP A 60 -15.25 -33.47 -5.36
CA ASP A 60 -13.78 -33.56 -5.42
C ASP A 60 -13.17 -32.33 -6.12
N ALA A 61 -13.77 -31.91 -7.24
CA ALA A 61 -13.32 -30.75 -8.02
C ALA A 61 -13.61 -29.41 -7.33
N LEU A 62 -14.77 -29.25 -6.67
CA LEU A 62 -15.09 -28.07 -5.86
C LEU A 62 -14.08 -27.91 -4.73
N PHE A 63 -13.82 -29.00 -3.98
CA PHE A 63 -12.85 -29.00 -2.89
C PHE A 63 -11.44 -28.64 -3.37
N LEU A 64 -10.97 -29.28 -4.44
CA LEU A 64 -9.64 -29.00 -4.98
C LEU A 64 -9.53 -27.56 -5.51
N LYS A 65 -10.59 -27.06 -6.16
CA LYS A 65 -10.66 -25.67 -6.65
C LYS A 65 -10.59 -24.65 -5.51
N ALA A 66 -11.33 -24.89 -4.43
CA ALA A 66 -11.27 -24.06 -3.22
C ALA A 66 -9.85 -24.06 -2.60
N ARG A 67 -9.19 -25.22 -2.52
CA ARG A 67 -7.81 -25.33 -2.05
C ARG A 67 -6.80 -24.59 -2.91
N ILE A 68 -6.98 -24.58 -4.23
CA ILE A 68 -6.12 -23.82 -5.15
C ILE A 68 -6.25 -22.33 -4.85
N PHE A 69 -7.48 -21.81 -4.74
CA PHE A 69 -7.70 -20.40 -4.43
C PHE A 69 -7.14 -20.03 -3.06
N HIS A 70 -7.30 -20.90 -2.06
CA HIS A 70 -6.67 -20.71 -0.76
C HIS A 70 -5.14 -20.62 -0.90
N LYS A 71 -4.49 -21.57 -1.56
CA LYS A 71 -3.02 -21.59 -1.74
C LYS A 71 -2.47 -20.44 -2.60
N THR A 72 -3.32 -19.79 -3.39
CA THR A 72 -2.94 -18.65 -4.25
C THR A 72 -3.28 -17.30 -3.63
N GLY A 73 -3.81 -17.28 -2.40
CA GLY A 73 -4.17 -16.04 -1.69
C GLY A 73 -5.51 -15.44 -2.14
N GLU A 74 -6.30 -16.15 -2.94
CA GLU A 74 -7.62 -15.72 -3.42
C GLU A 74 -8.73 -16.14 -2.43
N GLY A 75 -8.65 -15.64 -1.19
CA GLY A 75 -9.50 -16.06 -0.06
C GLY A 75 -11.01 -16.00 -0.34
N GLU A 76 -11.51 -14.92 -0.94
CA GLU A 76 -12.95 -14.78 -1.27
C GLU A 76 -13.46 -15.89 -2.19
N LYS A 77 -12.67 -16.26 -3.20
CA LYS A 77 -13.02 -17.38 -4.10
C LYS A 77 -12.93 -18.71 -3.38
N ALA A 78 -11.94 -18.89 -2.50
CA ALA A 78 -11.86 -20.10 -1.68
C ALA A 78 -13.12 -20.28 -0.82
N VAL A 79 -13.57 -19.22 -0.14
CA VAL A 79 -14.82 -19.17 0.63
C VAL A 79 -16.02 -19.53 -0.24
N GLU A 80 -16.13 -18.93 -1.44
CA GLU A 80 -17.21 -19.22 -2.39
C GLU A 80 -17.27 -20.72 -2.74
N TYR A 81 -16.14 -21.33 -3.09
CA TYR A 81 -16.10 -22.72 -3.54
C TYR A 81 -16.26 -23.74 -2.41
N TYR A 82 -15.74 -23.47 -1.20
CA TYR A 82 -16.05 -24.28 -0.03
C TYR A 82 -17.53 -24.20 0.33
N SER A 83 -18.12 -23.00 0.34
CA SER A 83 -19.55 -22.79 0.60
C SER A 83 -20.43 -23.53 -0.41
N LYS A 84 -20.07 -23.49 -1.71
CA LYS A 84 -20.76 -24.27 -2.76
C LYS A 84 -20.73 -25.77 -2.50
N LEU A 85 -19.64 -26.30 -1.96
CA LEU A 85 -19.54 -27.72 -1.60
C LEU A 85 -20.41 -28.06 -0.38
N LEU A 86 -20.42 -27.20 0.64
CA LEU A 86 -21.23 -27.40 1.85
C LEU A 86 -22.75 -27.29 1.59
N ASN A 87 -23.17 -26.49 0.61
CA ASN A 87 -24.58 -26.36 0.22
C ASN A 87 -25.14 -27.54 -0.60
N ARG A 88 -24.31 -28.54 -0.93
CA ARG A 88 -24.74 -29.75 -1.65
C ARG A 88 -25.29 -30.80 -0.67
N PRO A 89 -26.18 -31.72 -1.09
CA PRO A 89 -26.73 -32.76 -0.23
C PRO A 89 -25.64 -33.53 0.53
N ALA A 90 -25.92 -33.86 1.80
CA ALA A 90 -24.99 -34.57 2.67
C ALA A 90 -24.52 -35.90 2.07
N GLY A 91 -23.22 -36.19 2.17
CA GLY A 91 -22.65 -37.47 1.72
C GLY A 91 -21.28 -37.39 1.05
N SER A 92 -20.71 -36.19 0.90
CA SER A 92 -19.36 -36.04 0.36
C SER A 92 -18.31 -36.31 1.41
N LYS A 93 -17.30 -37.13 1.10
CA LYS A 93 -16.12 -37.33 1.98
C LYS A 93 -15.27 -36.06 2.18
N TYR A 94 -15.56 -34.97 1.46
CA TYR A 94 -14.86 -33.69 1.57
C TYR A 94 -15.65 -32.63 2.35
N GLN A 95 -16.91 -32.85 2.71
CA GLN A 95 -17.71 -31.85 3.41
C GLN A 95 -17.10 -31.45 4.75
N GLU A 96 -16.60 -32.41 5.52
CA GLU A 96 -15.91 -32.16 6.79
C GLU A 96 -14.65 -31.29 6.59
N LYS A 97 -13.75 -31.71 5.70
CA LYS A 97 -12.51 -30.96 5.37
C LYS A 97 -12.79 -29.58 4.78
N ALA A 98 -13.86 -29.45 4.00
CA ALA A 98 -14.27 -28.17 3.44
C ALA A 98 -14.77 -27.22 4.53
N ARG A 99 -15.46 -27.75 5.53
CA ARG A 99 -15.95 -26.98 6.67
C ARG A 99 -14.83 -26.51 7.57
N GLU A 100 -13.90 -27.40 7.90
CA GLU A 100 -12.69 -27.08 8.65
C GLU A 100 -11.88 -25.99 7.93
N ALA A 101 -11.64 -26.16 6.62
CA ALA A 101 -10.91 -25.18 5.82
C ALA A 101 -11.65 -23.84 5.70
N LEU A 102 -12.98 -23.86 5.60
CA LEU A 102 -13.80 -22.64 5.56
C LEU A 102 -13.79 -21.92 6.90
N PHE A 103 -13.88 -22.67 8.01
CA PHE A 103 -13.79 -22.11 9.35
C PHE A 103 -12.43 -21.45 9.58
N ALA A 104 -11.34 -22.14 9.22
CA ALA A 104 -9.99 -21.58 9.28
C ALA A 104 -9.86 -20.31 8.42
N LEU A 105 -10.42 -20.30 7.21
CA LEU A 105 -10.42 -19.12 6.32
C LEU A 105 -11.19 -17.94 6.90
N TYR A 106 -12.36 -18.16 7.50
CA TYR A 106 -13.10 -17.07 8.15
C TYR A 106 -12.31 -16.52 9.34
N VAL A 107 -11.67 -17.39 10.11
CA VAL A 107 -10.85 -16.97 11.25
C VAL A 107 -9.61 -16.19 10.78
N SER A 108 -8.86 -16.68 9.79
CA SER A 108 -7.65 -15.98 9.32
C SER A 108 -7.97 -14.69 8.54
N GLY A 109 -9.11 -14.65 7.85
CA GLY A 109 -9.62 -13.45 7.19
C GLY A 109 -10.26 -12.42 8.13
N GLY A 110 -10.30 -12.66 9.45
CA GLY A 110 -10.91 -11.76 10.43
C GLY A 110 -12.44 -11.73 10.42
N ASP A 111 -13.10 -12.63 9.69
CA ASP A 111 -14.56 -12.74 9.60
C ASP A 111 -15.12 -13.62 10.73
N TYR A 112 -14.92 -13.12 11.95
CA TYR A 112 -15.21 -13.83 13.19
C TYR A 112 -16.70 -14.18 13.37
N GLN A 113 -17.60 -13.37 12.83
CA GLN A 113 -19.04 -13.63 12.92
C GLN A 113 -19.45 -14.82 12.07
N ASN A 114 -18.94 -14.92 10.83
CA ASN A 114 -19.20 -16.09 9.99
C ASN A 114 -18.47 -17.33 10.50
N ALA A 115 -17.27 -17.19 11.06
CA ALA A 115 -16.58 -18.28 11.75
C ALA A 115 -17.42 -18.83 12.92
N TYR A 116 -17.90 -17.94 13.80
CA TYR A 116 -18.73 -18.30 14.94
C TYR A 116 -20.03 -18.97 14.48
N ALA A 117 -20.76 -18.36 13.54
CA ALA A 117 -22.00 -18.93 13.01
C ALA A 117 -21.79 -20.32 12.38
N LEU A 118 -20.71 -20.50 11.63
CA LEU A 118 -20.36 -21.78 11.02
C LEU A 118 -20.10 -22.85 12.08
N TYR A 119 -19.35 -22.52 13.13
CA TYR A 119 -19.05 -23.43 14.22
C TYR A 119 -20.29 -23.78 15.04
N SER A 120 -21.13 -22.81 15.38
CA SER A 120 -22.34 -23.02 16.21
C SER A 120 -23.40 -23.89 15.52
N LEU A 121 -23.36 -24.02 14.19
CA LEU A 121 -24.22 -24.92 13.43
C LEU A 121 -23.73 -26.38 13.42
N LEU A 122 -22.54 -26.66 13.96
CA LEU A 122 -21.98 -28.00 14.01
C LEU A 122 -22.54 -28.82 15.16
N ARG A 123 -22.91 -30.06 14.84
CA ARG A 123 -23.16 -31.10 15.84
C ARG A 123 -21.82 -31.52 16.45
N GLU A 124 -21.81 -31.91 17.72
CA GLU A 124 -20.58 -32.28 18.44
C GLU A 124 -19.78 -33.38 17.72
N GLU A 125 -20.46 -34.37 17.14
CA GLU A 125 -19.84 -35.47 16.37
C GLU A 125 -19.14 -35.03 15.08
N ASP A 126 -19.45 -33.83 14.58
CA ASP A 126 -18.88 -33.25 13.36
C ASP A 126 -17.70 -32.30 13.65
N ARG A 127 -17.30 -32.14 14.91
CA ARG A 127 -16.21 -31.25 15.36
C ARG A 127 -14.92 -32.04 15.57
N THR A 128 -13.80 -31.44 15.19
CA THR A 128 -12.46 -31.98 15.46
C THR A 128 -11.82 -31.22 16.64
N PRO A 129 -10.91 -31.84 17.40
CA PRO A 129 -10.15 -31.14 18.44
C PRO A 129 -9.41 -29.90 17.96
N GLU A 130 -8.94 -29.91 16.72
CA GLU A 130 -8.30 -28.77 16.09
C GLU A 130 -9.29 -27.62 15.85
N MET A 131 -10.50 -27.91 15.38
CA MET A 131 -11.57 -26.92 15.23
C MET A 131 -11.99 -26.33 16.58
N ASP A 132 -12.13 -27.16 17.61
CA ASP A 132 -12.51 -26.71 18.95
C ASP A 132 -11.43 -25.82 19.57
N LEU A 133 -10.16 -26.12 19.31
CA LEU A 133 -9.05 -25.26 19.71
C LEU A 133 -9.07 -23.90 18.98
N ILE A 134 -9.31 -23.89 17.66
CA ILE A 134 -9.44 -22.64 16.89
C ILE A 134 -10.66 -21.85 17.37
N PHE A 135 -11.77 -22.52 17.71
CA PHE A 135 -12.95 -21.89 18.28
C PHE A 135 -12.69 -21.33 19.67
N ALA A 136 -11.95 -22.03 20.54
CA ALA A 136 -11.54 -21.50 21.84
C ALA A 136 -10.73 -20.20 21.70
N LYS A 137 -9.84 -20.13 20.71
CA LYS A 137 -9.08 -18.92 20.37
C LYS A 137 -10.00 -17.80 19.89
N LEU A 138 -10.96 -18.11 19.03
CA LEU A 138 -11.98 -17.17 18.58
C LEU A 138 -12.81 -16.62 19.74
N LEU A 139 -13.29 -17.48 20.64
CA LEU A 139 -14.04 -17.05 21.83
C LEU A 139 -13.19 -16.17 22.76
N TYR A 140 -11.91 -16.48 22.90
CA TYR A 140 -10.98 -15.65 23.66
C TYR A 140 -10.84 -14.25 23.05
N LEU A 141 -10.67 -14.17 21.72
CA LEU A 141 -10.60 -12.90 20.99
C LEU A 141 -11.92 -12.11 21.08
N LEU A 142 -13.07 -12.77 20.96
CA LEU A 142 -14.38 -12.15 21.06
C LEU A 142 -14.82 -11.83 22.50
N GLN A 143 -14.01 -12.20 23.50
CA GLN A 143 -14.31 -12.06 24.93
C GLN A 143 -15.59 -12.78 25.36
N TYR A 144 -15.88 -13.94 24.76
CA TYR A 144 -17.02 -14.79 25.11
C TYR A 144 -16.64 -15.76 26.24
N THR A 145 -16.33 -15.19 27.41
CA THR A 145 -15.74 -15.91 28.56
C THR A 145 -16.58 -17.10 29.02
N GLU A 146 -17.90 -16.96 29.11
CA GLU A 146 -18.79 -18.03 29.61
C GLU A 146 -18.77 -19.27 28.70
N GLU A 147 -18.91 -19.06 27.39
CA GLU A 147 -18.86 -20.13 26.39
C GLU A 147 -17.50 -20.80 26.38
N LEU A 148 -16.42 -20.02 26.50
CA LEU A 148 -15.05 -20.54 26.55
C LEU A 148 -14.79 -21.36 27.83
N VAL A 149 -15.32 -20.94 28.97
CA VAL A 149 -15.26 -21.69 30.24
C VAL A 149 -16.05 -22.99 30.14
N SER A 150 -17.22 -22.98 29.48
CA SER A 150 -17.97 -24.21 29.22
C SER A 150 -17.15 -25.17 28.35
N LEU A 151 -16.62 -24.69 27.22
CA LEU A 151 -15.82 -25.48 26.30
C LEU A 151 -14.59 -26.10 26.99
N GLY A 152 -13.89 -25.31 27.82
CA GLY A 152 -12.74 -25.79 28.60
C GLY A 152 -13.11 -26.85 29.64
N ARG A 153 -14.32 -26.78 30.23
CA ARG A 153 -14.81 -27.80 31.15
C ARG A 153 -15.11 -29.11 30.42
N ASP A 154 -15.74 -29.03 29.25
CA ASP A 154 -16.15 -30.20 28.46
C ASP A 154 -14.95 -30.98 27.92
N TYR A 155 -13.89 -30.28 27.51
CA TYR A 155 -12.64 -30.90 27.06
C TYR A 155 -11.78 -31.48 28.20
N GLY A 156 -11.81 -30.84 29.37
CA GLY A 156 -10.95 -31.18 30.50
C GLY A 156 -9.45 -30.93 30.21
N THR A 157 -8.57 -31.50 31.03
CA THR A 157 -7.12 -31.19 31.04
C THR A 157 -6.23 -32.43 30.85
N SER A 158 -6.79 -33.52 30.33
CA SER A 158 -6.08 -34.81 30.15
C SER A 158 -5.23 -34.88 28.88
N THR A 159 -5.46 -33.97 27.93
CA THR A 159 -4.71 -33.85 26.67
C THR A 159 -4.14 -32.44 26.53
N ASP A 160 -3.08 -32.26 25.74
CA ASP A 160 -2.52 -30.93 25.48
C ASP A 160 -3.52 -29.97 24.81
N ILE A 161 -4.40 -30.48 23.93
CA ILE A 161 -5.47 -29.66 23.33
C ILE A 161 -6.45 -29.19 24.40
N GLY A 162 -6.92 -30.11 25.26
CA GLY A 162 -7.82 -29.75 26.35
C GLY A 162 -7.18 -28.78 27.35
N ARG A 163 -5.90 -28.98 27.69
CA ARG A 163 -5.13 -28.04 28.53
C ARG A 163 -5.00 -26.66 27.90
N GLU A 164 -4.78 -26.58 26.59
CA GLU A 164 -4.69 -25.30 25.87
C GLU A 164 -6.04 -24.58 25.86
N ILE A 165 -7.15 -25.27 25.60
CA ILE A 165 -8.51 -24.71 25.69
C ILE A 165 -8.78 -24.22 27.14
N ALA A 166 -8.47 -25.04 28.13
CA ALA A 166 -8.62 -24.67 29.54
C ALA A 166 -7.73 -23.48 29.95
N LEU A 167 -6.55 -23.33 29.33
CA LEU A 167 -5.66 -22.19 29.54
C LEU A 167 -6.30 -20.91 29.00
N TYR A 168 -6.86 -20.92 27.78
CA TYR A 168 -7.60 -19.77 27.25
C TYR A 168 -8.79 -19.40 28.15
N ALA A 169 -9.54 -20.39 28.63
CA ALA A 169 -10.64 -20.17 29.57
C ALA A 169 -10.17 -19.54 30.89
N ALA A 170 -9.12 -20.08 31.50
CA ALA A 170 -8.56 -19.55 32.74
C ALA A 170 -8.04 -18.11 32.57
N LEU A 171 -7.39 -17.81 31.45
CA LEU A 171 -6.91 -16.46 31.15
C LEU A 171 -8.06 -15.47 30.91
N SER A 172 -9.09 -15.89 30.16
CA SER A 172 -10.29 -15.08 29.91
C SER A 172 -11.04 -14.76 31.21
N GLY A 173 -11.10 -15.72 32.14
CA GLY A 173 -11.71 -15.53 33.47
C GLY A 173 -10.81 -14.88 34.52
N GLY A 174 -9.57 -14.49 34.17
CA GLY A 174 -8.62 -13.91 35.12
C GLY A 174 -8.06 -14.88 36.19
N GLU A 175 -8.22 -16.19 36.01
CA GLU A 175 -7.79 -17.25 36.93
C GLU A 175 -6.26 -17.51 36.84
N ARG A 176 -5.43 -16.53 37.21
CA ARG A 176 -3.95 -16.59 37.05
C ARG A 176 -3.29 -17.81 37.69
N GLU A 177 -3.72 -18.22 38.88
CA GLU A 177 -3.13 -19.39 39.56
C GLU A 177 -3.35 -20.68 38.73
N LYS A 178 -4.57 -20.88 38.26
CA LYS A 178 -4.95 -22.02 37.41
C LYS A 178 -4.23 -21.99 36.07
N ALA A 179 -4.10 -20.83 35.43
CA ALA A 179 -3.31 -20.67 34.22
C ALA A 179 -1.84 -21.11 34.43
N GLY A 180 -1.25 -20.75 35.58
CA GLY A 180 0.12 -21.16 35.92
C GLY A 180 0.26 -22.66 36.20
N GLN A 181 -0.77 -23.28 36.79
CA GLN A 181 -0.82 -24.74 36.95
C GLN A 181 -0.94 -25.45 35.60
N LEU A 182 -1.78 -24.96 34.69
CA LEU A 182 -1.97 -25.51 33.35
C LEU A 182 -0.70 -25.43 32.51
N LEU A 183 0.00 -24.28 32.50
CA LEU A 183 1.27 -24.13 31.79
C LEU A 183 2.33 -25.13 32.27
N LYS A 184 2.36 -25.49 33.56
CA LYS A 184 3.28 -26.51 34.10
C LYS A 184 2.88 -27.94 33.76
N ALA A 185 1.63 -28.17 33.37
CA ALA A 185 1.03 -29.49 33.22
C ALA A 185 1.00 -30.01 31.76
N PHE A 186 1.52 -29.24 30.79
CA PHE A 186 1.69 -29.73 29.41
C PHE A 186 2.68 -30.88 29.35
N ASP A 187 2.39 -31.87 28.52
CA ASP A 187 3.29 -33.01 28.33
C ASP A 187 4.51 -32.60 27.48
N ASP A 188 4.30 -31.74 26.48
CA ASP A 188 5.37 -31.06 25.73
C ASP A 188 5.71 -29.70 26.32
N THR A 189 6.83 -29.63 27.04
CA THR A 189 7.37 -28.38 27.59
C THR A 189 7.59 -27.31 26.52
N THR A 190 7.90 -27.71 25.28
CA THR A 190 8.10 -26.78 24.15
C THR A 190 6.81 -26.05 23.82
N ARG A 191 5.67 -26.76 23.82
CA ARG A 191 4.34 -26.18 23.59
C ARG A 191 3.96 -25.18 24.68
N SER A 192 4.21 -25.51 25.94
CA SER A 192 3.98 -24.58 27.06
C SER A 192 4.84 -23.31 26.96
N GLN A 193 6.14 -23.46 26.69
CA GLN A 193 7.04 -22.32 26.51
C GLN A 193 6.63 -21.44 25.32
N TYR A 194 6.16 -22.07 24.24
CA TYR A 194 5.66 -21.37 23.06
C TYR A 194 4.38 -20.58 23.35
N LEU A 195 3.40 -21.18 24.05
CA LEU A 195 2.18 -20.48 24.46
C LEU A 195 2.49 -19.32 25.40
N ALA A 196 3.37 -19.53 26.39
CA ALA A 196 3.82 -18.47 27.29
C ALA A 196 4.44 -17.29 26.53
N ARG A 197 5.25 -17.56 25.50
CA ARG A 197 5.80 -16.52 24.62
C ARG A 197 4.72 -15.77 23.86
N ILE A 198 3.73 -16.45 23.28
CA ILE A 198 2.64 -15.76 22.54
C ILE A 198 1.88 -14.82 23.47
N PHE A 199 1.45 -15.32 24.64
CA PHE A 199 0.72 -14.48 25.58
C PHE A 199 1.57 -13.33 26.11
N PHE A 200 2.86 -13.55 26.35
CA PHE A 200 3.80 -12.48 26.67
C PHE A 200 3.86 -11.41 25.57
N LEU A 201 4.03 -11.80 24.31
CA LEU A 201 4.08 -10.85 23.20
C LEU A 201 2.79 -10.04 23.06
N MET A 202 1.63 -10.68 23.26
CA MET A 202 0.33 -10.01 23.14
C MET A 202 0.01 -9.07 24.31
N THR A 203 0.39 -9.45 25.54
CA THR A 203 -0.07 -8.76 26.77
C THR A 203 1.01 -7.96 27.46
N CYS A 204 2.29 -8.24 27.18
CA CYS A 204 3.43 -7.77 27.95
C CYS A 204 3.26 -8.05 29.47
N ASP A 205 2.60 -9.14 29.84
CA ASP A 205 2.41 -9.53 31.24
C ASP A 205 3.62 -10.35 31.73
N SER A 206 4.30 -9.86 32.76
CA SER A 206 5.46 -10.52 33.37
C SER A 206 5.11 -11.87 34.00
N PHE A 207 3.82 -12.15 34.24
CA PHE A 207 3.31 -13.46 34.66
C PHE A 207 3.81 -14.61 33.77
N PHE A 208 3.95 -14.41 32.46
CA PHE A 208 4.34 -15.47 31.53
C PHE A 208 5.85 -15.75 31.49
N VAL A 209 6.68 -14.81 31.99
CA VAL A 209 8.15 -14.89 31.91
C VAL A 209 8.73 -16.17 32.54
N PRO A 210 8.31 -16.59 33.75
CA PRO A 210 8.82 -17.81 34.37
C PRO A 210 8.52 -19.10 33.60
N PHE A 211 7.58 -19.06 32.65
CA PHE A 211 7.19 -20.21 31.83
C PHE A 211 7.87 -20.23 30.45
N MET A 212 8.58 -19.15 30.09
CA MET A 212 9.41 -19.10 28.88
C MET A 212 10.74 -19.83 29.05
N SER A 213 11.33 -20.32 27.95
CA SER A 213 12.67 -20.91 27.98
C SER A 213 13.74 -19.85 28.35
N PRO A 214 14.89 -20.23 28.95
CA PRO A 214 15.96 -19.28 29.25
C PRO A 214 16.45 -18.50 28.02
N MET A 215 16.47 -19.15 26.85
CA MET A 215 16.80 -18.49 25.57
C MET A 215 15.78 -17.41 25.19
N MET A 216 14.48 -17.66 25.42
CA MET A 216 13.43 -16.66 25.17
C MET A 216 13.48 -15.52 26.20
N GLN A 217 13.77 -15.82 27.46
CA GLN A 217 13.95 -14.80 28.49
C GLN A 217 15.11 -13.85 28.15
N GLU A 218 16.23 -14.39 27.67
CA GLU A 218 17.35 -13.55 27.19
C GLU A 218 16.97 -12.75 25.94
N ARG A 219 16.28 -13.38 24.97
CA ARG A 219 15.83 -12.72 23.74
C ARG A 219 14.88 -11.54 23.99
N TYR A 220 14.06 -11.62 25.04
CA TYR A 220 13.11 -10.55 25.43
C TYR A 220 13.56 -9.81 26.68
N ARG A 221 14.85 -9.83 27.01
CA ARG A 221 15.38 -9.27 28.25
C ARG A 221 15.04 -7.79 28.43
N ALA A 222 15.31 -6.92 27.46
CA ALA A 222 14.99 -5.50 27.60
C ALA A 222 13.47 -5.23 27.74
N PRO A 223 12.58 -5.83 26.93
CA PRO A 223 11.15 -5.73 27.18
C PRO A 223 10.76 -6.16 28.58
N ILE A 224 11.28 -7.29 29.08
CA ILE A 224 11.02 -7.80 30.44
C ILE A 224 11.48 -6.80 31.51
N GLU A 225 12.67 -6.21 31.36
CA GLU A 225 13.22 -5.23 32.31
C GLU A 225 12.29 -4.02 32.47
N VAL A 226 11.66 -3.56 31.38
CA VAL A 226 10.72 -2.42 31.39
C VAL A 226 9.37 -2.74 32.04
N LEU A 227 9.00 -4.02 32.15
CA LEU A 227 7.79 -4.46 32.87
C LEU A 227 7.96 -4.38 34.38
N THR A 228 9.20 -4.29 34.88
CA THR A 228 9.48 -4.30 36.32
C THR A 228 9.13 -2.94 36.92
N PRO A 229 8.27 -2.87 37.96
CA PRO A 229 7.96 -1.60 38.62
C PRO A 229 9.24 -0.91 39.13
N GLY A 230 9.49 0.32 38.68
CA GLY A 230 10.69 1.09 39.05
C GLY A 230 11.94 0.85 38.20
N GLY A 231 11.83 0.13 37.07
CA GLY A 231 12.90 0.06 36.07
C GLY A 231 13.29 1.44 35.55
N ASP A 232 14.59 1.65 35.27
CA ASP A 232 15.11 2.91 34.75
C ASP A 232 14.52 3.19 33.35
N THR A 233 13.60 4.15 33.28
CA THR A 233 12.98 4.61 32.03
C THR A 233 13.96 5.40 31.16
N GLY A 234 15.14 5.74 31.67
CA GLY A 234 16.20 6.49 30.99
C GLY A 234 16.74 5.84 29.71
N SER A 235 16.40 4.58 29.40
CA SER A 235 16.79 3.93 28.16
C SER A 235 15.67 3.16 27.45
N PHE A 236 14.41 3.63 27.49
CA PHE A 236 13.36 3.02 26.63
C PHE A 236 13.79 2.94 25.15
N GLN A 237 14.65 3.87 24.70
CA GLN A 237 15.30 3.77 23.39
C GLN A 237 16.11 2.48 23.21
N ALA A 238 16.89 2.05 24.20
CA ALA A 238 17.65 0.80 24.13
C ALA A 238 16.72 -0.43 24.06
N VAL A 239 15.50 -0.32 24.59
CA VAL A 239 14.48 -1.36 24.46
C VAL A 239 13.94 -1.39 23.03
N LEU A 240 13.67 -0.22 22.43
CA LEU A 240 13.28 -0.12 21.03
C LEU A 240 14.38 -0.65 20.09
N ASP A 241 15.64 -0.36 20.38
CA ASP A 241 16.78 -0.84 19.60
C ASP A 241 16.89 -2.38 19.65
N GLN A 242 16.63 -3.00 20.80
CA GLN A 242 16.57 -4.48 20.89
C GLN A 242 15.33 -5.06 20.21
N ILE A 243 14.21 -4.32 20.21
CA ILE A 243 13.01 -4.74 19.46
C ILE A 243 13.32 -4.77 17.96
N ASP A 244 14.15 -3.87 17.43
CA ASP A 244 14.56 -3.88 16.02
C ASP A 244 15.28 -5.16 15.57
N GLU A 245 15.87 -5.91 16.51
CA GLU A 245 16.51 -7.19 16.24
C GLU A 245 15.51 -8.36 16.10
N LEU A 246 14.23 -8.15 16.44
CA LEU A 246 13.18 -9.16 16.36
C LEU A 246 12.57 -9.26 14.95
N GLY A 247 11.87 -10.36 14.66
CA GLY A 247 11.09 -10.45 13.43
C GLY A 247 9.92 -9.46 13.45
N GLN A 248 9.57 -8.88 12.29
CA GLN A 248 8.56 -7.81 12.17
C GLN A 248 7.23 -8.12 12.90
N ASN A 249 6.70 -9.33 12.75
CA ASN A 249 5.50 -9.75 13.47
C ASN A 249 5.71 -9.62 14.99
N GLU A 250 6.81 -10.14 15.53
CA GLU A 250 7.12 -10.05 16.96
C GLU A 250 7.23 -8.59 17.43
N GLN A 251 7.85 -7.72 16.62
CA GLN A 251 7.94 -6.30 16.92
C GLN A 251 6.57 -5.66 17.07
N GLN A 252 5.65 -5.93 16.14
CA GLN A 252 4.29 -5.39 16.20
C GLN A 252 3.55 -5.82 17.47
N PHE A 253 3.57 -7.10 17.84
CA PHE A 253 2.88 -7.55 19.06
C PHE A 253 3.45 -6.92 20.30
N LEU A 254 4.77 -6.96 20.40
CA LEU A 254 5.45 -6.45 21.57
C LEU A 254 5.23 -4.94 21.73
N LEU A 255 5.30 -4.17 20.65
CA LEU A 255 5.00 -2.73 20.68
C LEU A 255 3.53 -2.45 21.02
N ARG A 256 2.58 -3.26 20.55
CA ARG A 256 1.16 -3.15 20.93
C ARG A 256 0.93 -3.45 22.41
N GLY A 257 1.53 -4.53 22.92
CA GLY A 257 1.46 -4.90 24.33
C GLY A 257 2.09 -3.82 25.22
N LEU A 258 3.28 -3.32 24.85
CA LEU A 258 3.96 -2.24 25.55
C LEU A 258 3.15 -0.94 25.53
N PHE A 259 2.58 -0.57 24.38
CA PHE A 259 1.70 0.59 24.25
C PHE A 259 0.52 0.50 25.23
N ARG A 260 -0.23 -0.61 25.23
CA ARG A 260 -1.37 -0.80 26.14
C ARG A 260 -0.93 -0.72 27.60
N LEU A 261 0.14 -1.42 27.96
CA LEU A 261 0.69 -1.42 29.30
C LEU A 261 1.07 -0.01 29.75
N PHE A 262 1.76 0.76 28.90
CA PHE A 262 2.17 2.12 29.25
C PHE A 262 1.00 3.06 29.38
N VAL A 263 -0.05 2.92 28.58
CA VAL A 263 -1.29 3.70 28.77
C VAL A 263 -1.93 3.34 30.11
N GLU A 264 -2.01 2.04 30.46
CA GLU A 264 -2.57 1.60 31.75
C GLU A 264 -1.76 2.08 32.96
N GLN A 265 -0.44 2.19 32.81
CA GLN A 265 0.49 2.73 33.81
C GLN A 265 0.62 4.27 33.75
N GLU A 266 -0.11 4.93 32.85
CA GLU A 266 -0.02 6.37 32.60
C GLU A 266 1.40 6.88 32.27
N ARG A 267 2.18 6.06 31.55
CA ARG A 267 3.53 6.32 31.03
C ARG A 267 3.42 6.78 29.56
N PHE A 268 2.82 7.95 29.35
CA PHE A 268 2.39 8.39 28.02
C PHE A 268 3.55 8.66 27.04
N TYR A 269 4.73 9.06 27.54
CA TYR A 269 5.92 9.22 26.70
C TYR A 269 6.35 7.89 26.07
N GLU A 270 6.46 6.83 26.86
CA GLU A 270 6.81 5.50 26.36
C GLU A 270 5.71 4.90 25.49
N ALA A 271 4.43 5.12 25.85
CA ALA A 271 3.29 4.75 25.00
C ALA A 271 3.42 5.41 23.62
N LYS A 272 3.70 6.71 23.58
CA LYS A 272 3.92 7.47 22.34
C LYS A 272 5.09 6.90 21.53
N MET A 273 6.21 6.61 22.17
CA MET A 273 7.39 6.05 21.49
C MET A 273 7.11 4.66 20.91
N ALA A 274 6.38 3.80 21.64
CA ALA A 274 5.94 2.50 21.13
C ALA A 274 4.99 2.65 19.92
N LEU A 275 4.07 3.61 19.99
CA LEU A 275 3.11 3.90 18.91
C LEU A 275 3.80 4.44 17.65
N LEU A 276 4.73 5.38 17.80
CA LEU A 276 5.54 5.91 16.68
C LEU A 276 6.40 4.83 16.04
N LYS A 277 6.99 3.93 16.85
CA LYS A 277 7.75 2.81 16.31
C LYS A 277 6.85 1.86 15.51
N MET A 278 5.67 1.56 16.03
CA MET A 278 4.68 0.74 15.31
C MET A 278 4.22 1.42 14.01
N ASP A 279 4.10 2.75 13.99
CA ASP A 279 3.83 3.52 12.77
C ASP A 279 4.93 3.33 11.72
N THR A 280 6.21 3.41 12.11
CA THR A 280 7.32 3.14 11.20
C THR A 280 7.33 1.71 10.65
N LEU A 281 6.83 0.74 11.40
CA LEU A 281 6.67 -0.64 10.94
C LEU A 281 5.48 -0.80 10.00
N THR A 282 4.37 -0.14 10.29
CA THR A 282 3.17 -0.14 9.45
C THR A 282 3.46 0.56 8.11
N ASP A 283 4.25 1.63 8.15
CA ASP A 283 4.77 2.30 6.97
C ASP A 283 5.80 1.44 6.22
N SER A 284 6.53 0.56 6.91
CA SER A 284 7.40 -0.44 6.24
C SER A 284 6.59 -1.54 5.54
N GLU A 285 5.41 -1.90 6.07
CA GLU A 285 4.44 -2.84 5.48
C GLU A 285 3.70 -2.21 4.29
N LYS A 286 3.31 -0.92 4.43
CA LYS A 286 2.86 -0.05 3.33
C LYS A 286 3.99 0.35 2.38
N ALA A 287 5.25 0.10 2.77
CA ALA A 287 6.44 0.13 1.92
C ALA A 287 6.79 -1.26 1.35
N SER A 288 5.79 -2.16 1.26
CA SER A 288 5.56 -2.74 -0.07
C SER A 288 5.34 -1.54 -1.01
N VAL A 289 6.46 -1.07 -1.57
CA VAL A 289 6.59 0.05 -2.51
C VAL A 289 5.23 0.34 -3.13
N PRO A 290 4.57 1.48 -2.87
CA PRO A 290 3.24 1.74 -3.42
C PRO A 290 3.38 1.49 -4.90
N THR A 291 2.81 0.39 -5.34
CA THR A 291 3.03 -0.06 -6.69
C THR A 291 2.24 0.94 -7.50
N MET A 292 2.93 1.92 -8.06
CA MET A 292 2.27 3.01 -8.77
C MET A 292 1.88 2.43 -10.12
N ALA A 293 0.57 2.24 -10.33
CA ALA A 293 0.08 1.86 -11.63
C ALA A 293 0.18 3.10 -12.53
N MET A 294 1.05 3.02 -13.52
CA MET A 294 1.09 3.98 -14.61
C MET A 294 0.04 3.58 -15.65
N VAL A 295 -1.01 4.41 -15.78
CA VAL A 295 -1.96 4.29 -16.88
C VAL A 295 -1.62 5.37 -17.90
N MET A 296 -1.15 4.93 -19.08
CA MET A 296 -0.94 5.80 -20.23
C MET A 296 -2.09 5.63 -21.21
N ASN A 297 -2.77 6.72 -21.55
CA ASN A 297 -3.71 6.72 -22.67
C ASN A 297 -3.07 7.40 -23.86
N MET A 298 -3.13 6.73 -25.01
CA MET A 298 -2.71 7.30 -26.29
C MET A 298 -3.95 7.88 -26.99
N ASN A 299 -3.90 9.17 -27.32
CA ASN A 299 -4.89 9.77 -28.20
C ASN A 299 -4.63 9.37 -29.67
N LYS A 300 -5.66 9.49 -30.51
CA LYS A 300 -5.64 9.04 -31.93
C LYS A 300 -4.41 9.59 -32.67
N ALA A 301 -3.55 8.70 -33.16
CA ALA A 301 -2.38 9.05 -33.96
C ALA A 301 -2.76 9.80 -35.24
N VAL A 302 -1.97 10.81 -35.61
CA VAL A 302 -2.07 11.49 -36.90
C VAL A 302 -1.02 10.90 -37.83
N THR A 303 -1.44 10.45 -39.00
CA THR A 303 -0.56 9.80 -39.98
C THR A 303 0.26 10.81 -40.78
N TYR A 304 1.51 10.47 -41.08
CA TYR A 304 2.44 11.29 -41.86
C TYR A 304 1.88 11.80 -43.20
N SER A 305 0.94 11.07 -43.82
CA SER A 305 0.25 11.50 -45.05
C SER A 305 -0.49 12.83 -44.93
N ASP A 306 -0.82 13.24 -43.70
CA ASP A 306 -1.57 14.45 -43.40
C ASP A 306 -0.64 15.62 -43.03
N LEU A 307 0.69 15.41 -43.00
CA LEU A 307 1.69 16.43 -42.72
C LEU A 307 2.13 17.13 -44.01
N PRO A 308 2.48 18.42 -43.97
CA PRO A 308 3.18 19.09 -45.07
C PRO A 308 4.49 18.37 -45.40
N VAL A 309 4.83 18.21 -46.69
CA VAL A 309 6.02 17.46 -47.14
C VAL A 309 7.34 18.07 -46.63
N ASN A 310 7.33 19.35 -46.28
CA ASN A 310 8.46 20.16 -45.81
C ASN A 310 8.26 20.68 -44.37
N TRP A 311 7.54 19.95 -43.51
CA TRP A 311 7.44 20.35 -42.11
C TRP A 311 8.83 20.30 -41.44
N LYS A 312 9.16 21.33 -40.65
CA LYS A 312 10.47 21.56 -40.05
C LYS A 312 10.46 21.42 -38.54
N GLY A 313 9.36 21.76 -37.90
CA GLY A 313 9.25 21.63 -36.46
C GLY A 313 7.83 21.75 -35.94
N TYR A 314 7.73 21.63 -34.61
CA TYR A 314 6.49 21.50 -33.88
C TYR A 314 6.38 22.60 -32.83
N LEU A 315 5.20 23.18 -32.68
CA LEU A 315 4.91 24.16 -31.63
C LEU A 315 3.67 23.73 -30.85
N THR A 316 3.64 24.08 -29.57
CA THR A 316 2.44 23.91 -28.72
C THR A 316 2.25 25.14 -27.85
N ASP A 317 1.01 25.60 -27.73
CA ASP A 317 0.63 26.66 -26.76
C ASP A 317 0.11 26.07 -25.43
N GLY A 318 0.20 24.74 -25.31
CA GLY A 318 -0.34 23.92 -24.22
C GLY A 318 -1.76 23.42 -24.45
N ARG A 319 -2.54 24.04 -25.34
CA ARG A 319 -3.92 23.63 -25.66
C ARG A 319 -4.06 23.11 -27.09
N ASN A 320 -3.33 23.72 -28.00
CA ASN A 320 -3.36 23.44 -29.42
C ASN A 320 -1.95 23.05 -29.88
N HIS A 321 -1.94 22.29 -30.97
CA HIS A 321 -0.73 21.75 -31.57
C HIS A 321 -0.55 22.39 -32.95
N TYR A 322 0.68 22.79 -33.24
CA TYR A 322 1.04 23.47 -34.47
C TYR A 322 2.27 22.81 -35.11
N LEU A 323 2.37 22.91 -36.42
CA LEU A 323 3.57 22.59 -37.18
C LEU A 323 3.99 23.82 -37.97
N TYR A 324 5.27 23.95 -38.22
CA TYR A 324 5.79 24.92 -39.17
C TYR A 324 6.65 24.23 -40.22
N THR A 325 6.65 24.77 -41.44
CA THR A 325 7.45 24.24 -42.56
C THR A 325 8.81 24.93 -42.68
N ASP A 326 9.64 24.47 -43.61
CA ASP A 326 10.89 25.16 -44.00
C ASP A 326 10.64 26.62 -44.41
N ASP A 327 9.48 26.88 -45.01
CA ASP A 327 9.01 28.22 -45.38
C ASP A 327 8.26 28.94 -44.23
N TYR A 328 8.27 28.37 -43.02
CA TYR A 328 7.56 28.84 -41.82
C TYR A 328 6.04 28.99 -42.00
N GLU A 329 5.45 28.19 -42.91
CA GLU A 329 4.00 28.09 -42.99
C GLU A 329 3.47 27.37 -41.76
N ILE A 330 2.53 27.98 -41.03
CA ILE A 330 1.99 27.40 -39.80
C ILE A 330 0.74 26.58 -40.09
N TYR A 331 0.67 25.38 -39.53
CA TYR A 331 -0.48 24.48 -39.58
C TYR A 331 -0.95 24.18 -38.16
N GLN A 332 -2.25 24.17 -37.89
CA GLN A 332 -2.81 23.78 -36.59
C GLN A 332 -3.59 22.47 -36.69
N LEU A 333 -3.46 21.64 -35.66
CA LEU A 333 -4.21 20.40 -35.55
C LEU A 333 -5.65 20.69 -35.08
N ILE A 334 -6.60 20.65 -36.00
CA ILE A 334 -8.02 20.88 -35.73
C ILE A 334 -8.78 19.58 -36.03
N LYS A 335 -9.39 18.99 -34.99
CA LYS A 335 -10.20 17.76 -35.10
C LYS A 335 -9.46 16.60 -35.80
N GLY A 336 -8.15 16.49 -35.58
CA GLY A 336 -7.31 15.45 -36.16
C GLY A 336 -6.85 15.70 -37.60
N ARG A 337 -6.97 16.93 -38.11
CA ARG A 337 -6.42 17.34 -39.41
C ARG A 337 -5.57 18.60 -39.27
N TRP A 338 -4.49 18.68 -40.03
CA TRP A 338 -3.64 19.86 -40.09
C TRP A 338 -4.23 20.88 -41.05
N GLU A 339 -4.66 22.02 -40.51
CA GLU A 339 -5.21 23.13 -41.29
C GLU A 339 -4.20 24.27 -41.31
N LYS A 340 -3.86 24.76 -42.51
CA LYS A 340 -2.95 25.89 -42.69
C LYS A 340 -3.56 27.15 -42.08
N ILE A 341 -2.80 27.85 -41.24
CA ILE A 341 -3.16 29.14 -40.67
C ILE A 341 -2.47 30.24 -41.46
N ASN A 342 -3.15 31.37 -41.59
CA ASN A 342 -2.54 32.57 -42.15
C ASN A 342 -1.57 33.17 -41.12
N ALA A 343 -0.26 33.02 -41.36
CA ALA A 343 0.82 33.57 -40.55
C ALA A 343 1.63 34.59 -41.36
N ALA A 344 2.20 35.58 -40.69
CA ALA A 344 3.13 36.50 -41.32
C ALA A 344 4.41 35.75 -41.76
N LEU A 345 5.03 36.21 -42.84
CA LEU A 345 6.32 35.67 -43.27
C LEU A 345 7.37 35.90 -42.16
N PRO A 346 8.26 34.91 -41.92
CA PRO A 346 9.31 35.05 -40.94
C PRO A 346 10.25 36.22 -41.33
N PRO A 347 10.79 36.95 -40.35
CA PRO A 347 11.84 37.92 -40.58
C PRO A 347 13.10 37.25 -41.16
N GLU A 348 13.87 38.01 -41.95
CA GLU A 348 15.19 37.55 -42.41
C GLU A 348 16.10 37.32 -41.20
N GLY A 349 16.79 36.17 -41.16
CA GLY A 349 17.77 35.85 -40.11
C GLY A 349 17.36 34.75 -39.12
N ILE A 350 16.15 34.18 -39.23
CA ILE A 350 15.85 32.94 -38.49
C ILE A 350 16.70 31.79 -39.04
N GLU A 351 17.54 31.22 -38.18
CA GLU A 351 18.44 30.13 -38.59
C GLU A 351 17.71 28.78 -38.72
N GLU A 352 18.37 27.81 -39.37
CA GLU A 352 17.82 26.46 -39.52
C GLU A 352 17.60 25.75 -38.17
N ASN A 353 18.47 26.01 -37.18
CA ASN A 353 18.51 25.31 -35.90
C ASN A 353 18.06 26.20 -34.73
N THR A 354 16.82 26.71 -34.79
CA THR A 354 16.22 27.48 -33.67
C THR A 354 15.53 26.57 -32.68
N ILE A 355 15.70 26.86 -31.39
CA ILE A 355 14.94 26.21 -30.31
C ILE A 355 13.66 27.01 -30.07
N THR A 356 12.53 26.33 -29.96
CA THR A 356 11.23 26.98 -29.76
C THR A 356 10.74 26.82 -28.33
N VAL A 357 10.43 27.93 -27.65
CA VAL A 357 9.91 27.92 -26.27
C VAL A 357 8.59 28.68 -26.18
N TRP A 358 7.59 28.12 -25.48
CA TRP A 358 6.32 28.79 -25.25
C TRP A 358 6.39 29.80 -24.09
N ASP A 359 6.33 31.08 -24.42
CA ASP A 359 6.13 32.17 -23.46
C ASP A 359 4.62 32.28 -23.15
N GLY A 360 4.19 31.49 -22.19
CA GLY A 360 2.78 31.43 -21.79
C GLY A 360 2.22 32.71 -21.19
N LEU A 361 3.06 33.68 -20.81
CA LEU A 361 2.63 34.97 -20.30
C LEU A 361 2.22 35.88 -21.46
N ASN A 362 3.15 36.10 -22.39
CA ASN A 362 2.92 36.98 -23.54
C ASN A 362 2.19 36.27 -24.69
N LYS A 363 1.93 34.97 -24.54
CA LYS A 363 1.18 34.13 -25.49
C LYS A 363 1.87 34.08 -26.86
N ARG A 364 3.13 33.66 -26.87
CA ARG A 364 3.96 33.60 -28.08
C ARG A 364 5.01 32.50 -27.99
N TRP A 365 5.52 32.07 -29.13
CA TRP A 365 6.68 31.18 -29.19
C TRP A 365 7.95 31.98 -29.43
N LEU A 366 8.95 31.78 -28.58
CA LEU A 366 10.29 32.33 -28.76
C LEU A 366 11.08 31.38 -29.65
N PHE A 367 11.67 31.90 -30.72
CA PHE A 367 12.62 31.23 -31.61
C PHE A 367 14.02 31.68 -31.23
N ILE A 368 14.70 30.80 -30.53
CA ILE A 368 15.93 31.08 -29.80
C ILE A 368 17.11 30.55 -30.60
N THR A 369 18.05 31.44 -30.91
CA THR A 369 19.31 31.11 -31.59
C THR A 369 20.46 31.52 -30.68
N GLY A 370 21.26 30.54 -30.25
CA GLY A 370 22.42 30.82 -29.39
C GLY A 370 23.47 31.68 -30.09
N GLY A 371 24.11 32.58 -29.35
CA GLY A 371 25.14 33.49 -29.86
C GLY A 371 24.62 34.65 -30.71
N LYS A 372 23.32 34.97 -30.65
CA LYS A 372 22.71 36.13 -31.30
C LYS A 372 22.18 37.10 -30.25
N GLU A 373 22.32 38.40 -30.51
CA GLU A 373 21.74 39.47 -29.69
C GLU A 373 20.23 39.65 -29.95
N GLU A 374 19.72 39.07 -31.03
CA GLU A 374 18.32 39.17 -31.44
C GLU A 374 17.70 37.78 -31.57
N TRP A 375 16.56 37.58 -30.93
CA TRP A 375 15.68 36.43 -31.11
C TRP A 375 14.38 36.88 -31.75
N PHE A 376 13.58 35.92 -32.20
CA PHE A 376 12.27 36.20 -32.79
C PHE A 376 11.16 35.59 -31.96
N ALA A 377 9.99 36.20 -31.96
CA ALA A 377 8.81 35.65 -31.30
C ALA A 377 7.61 35.63 -32.24
N LEU A 378 6.88 34.52 -32.27
CA LEU A 378 5.65 34.38 -33.05
C LEU A 378 4.44 34.48 -32.12
N ASN A 379 3.65 35.54 -32.26
CA ASN A 379 2.48 35.80 -31.44
C ASN A 379 1.32 34.86 -31.77
N ILE A 380 0.70 34.21 -30.77
CA ILE A 380 -0.40 33.28 -31.05
C ILE A 380 -1.67 33.95 -31.56
N ARG A 381 -1.86 35.23 -31.21
CA ARG A 381 -3.12 35.94 -31.44
C ARG A 381 -3.35 36.23 -32.92
N ASP A 382 -2.29 36.57 -33.63
CA ASP A 382 -2.33 37.04 -35.01
C ASP A 382 -1.23 36.43 -35.88
N PHE A 383 -0.39 35.55 -35.32
CA PHE A 383 0.75 34.92 -36.00
C PHE A 383 1.69 35.96 -36.64
N SER A 384 1.84 37.10 -35.97
CA SER A 384 2.83 38.13 -36.29
C SER A 384 4.17 37.82 -35.63
N TRP A 385 5.26 38.29 -36.26
CA TRP A 385 6.61 38.16 -35.74
C TRP A 385 7.04 39.44 -35.03
N ASP A 386 7.58 39.27 -33.83
CA ASP A 386 8.29 40.30 -33.07
C ASP A 386 9.78 39.99 -33.01
N THR A 387 10.59 41.03 -32.87
CA THR A 387 12.02 40.91 -32.52
C THR A 387 12.15 41.06 -31.00
N ILE A 388 12.96 40.18 -30.41
CA ILE A 388 13.29 40.16 -28.99
C ILE A 388 14.77 40.49 -28.84
N LEU A 389 15.07 41.59 -28.17
CA LEU A 389 16.43 42.01 -27.89
C LEU A 389 16.94 41.33 -26.62
N LEU A 390 18.15 40.76 -26.71
CA LEU A 390 18.89 40.29 -25.54
C LEU A 390 19.73 41.43 -24.97
N GLU A 391 19.69 41.57 -23.66
CA GLU A 391 20.61 42.45 -22.93
C GLU A 391 21.31 41.70 -21.82
N GLY A 392 22.57 42.01 -21.57
CA GLY A 392 23.37 41.37 -20.53
C GLY A 392 24.41 40.43 -21.13
N ASP A 393 24.57 39.25 -20.54
CA ASP A 393 25.56 38.27 -21.00
C ASP A 393 25.13 37.58 -22.30
N ASP A 394 26.12 37.22 -23.14
CA ASP A 394 25.85 36.47 -24.36
C ASP A 394 25.35 35.06 -24.05
N PHE A 395 24.16 34.73 -24.59
CA PHE A 395 23.66 33.37 -24.52
C PHE A 395 24.57 32.46 -25.36
N PRO A 396 25.17 31.42 -24.77
CA PRO A 396 26.05 30.51 -25.51
C PRO A 396 25.24 29.73 -26.56
N ARG A 397 25.94 28.97 -27.42
CA ARG A 397 25.26 28.03 -28.32
C ARG A 397 24.43 27.05 -27.49
N ILE A 398 23.12 27.03 -27.75
CA ILE A 398 22.13 26.36 -26.92
C ILE A 398 21.91 24.93 -27.42
N LEU A 399 21.87 23.99 -26.48
CA LEU A 399 21.34 22.65 -26.68
C LEU A 399 19.91 22.58 -26.12
N PRO A 400 18.91 22.11 -26.91
CA PRO A 400 17.51 22.08 -26.48
C PRO A 400 17.29 21.41 -25.13
N GLU A 401 17.97 20.29 -24.89
CA GLU A 401 17.86 19.47 -23.68
C GLU A 401 18.36 20.14 -22.39
N ARG A 402 18.98 21.32 -22.51
CA ARG A 402 19.52 22.11 -21.38
C ARG A 402 18.80 23.43 -21.15
N LEU A 403 17.76 23.72 -21.92
CA LEU A 403 16.98 24.95 -21.81
C LEU A 403 15.63 24.66 -21.15
N TYR A 404 15.35 25.35 -20.05
CA TYR A 404 14.13 25.18 -19.26
C TYR A 404 13.41 26.51 -19.10
N TYR A 405 12.08 26.49 -19.02
CA TYR A 405 11.27 27.69 -18.84
C TYR A 405 10.41 27.59 -17.57
N HIS A 406 10.62 28.51 -16.64
CA HIS A 406 9.86 28.56 -15.39
C HIS A 406 9.70 30.00 -14.89
N ASN A 407 8.49 30.36 -14.43
CA ASN A 407 8.19 31.67 -13.82
C ASN A 407 8.78 32.89 -14.57
N ARG A 408 8.58 32.95 -15.91
CA ARG A 408 9.08 34.03 -16.80
C ARG A 408 10.60 34.07 -16.97
N ARG A 409 11.29 32.99 -16.61
CA ARG A 409 12.74 32.87 -16.72
C ARG A 409 13.10 31.67 -17.59
N LEU A 410 14.02 31.91 -18.52
CA LEU A 410 14.71 30.89 -19.29
C LEU A 410 15.96 30.50 -18.53
N TYR A 411 16.04 29.26 -18.10
CA TYR A 411 17.21 28.71 -17.44
C TYR A 411 17.97 27.86 -18.45
N TYR A 412 19.20 28.24 -18.78
CA TYR A 412 20.06 27.46 -19.65
C TYR A 412 21.25 26.92 -18.91
N PHE A 413 21.31 25.59 -18.80
CA PHE A 413 22.36 24.91 -18.08
C PHE A 413 23.60 24.74 -18.98
N ALA A 414 24.50 25.71 -18.96
CA ALA A 414 25.70 25.66 -19.80
C ALA A 414 26.69 24.58 -19.34
N GLY A 415 26.78 24.38 -18.03
CA GLY A 415 27.63 23.36 -17.42
C GLY A 415 27.37 23.24 -15.92
N ILE A 416 28.16 22.38 -15.28
CA ILE A 416 28.07 22.08 -13.84
C ILE A 416 28.29 23.33 -12.96
N ASP A 417 29.14 24.24 -13.43
CA ASP A 417 29.62 25.41 -12.69
C ASP A 417 28.81 26.68 -12.97
N SER A 418 27.90 26.66 -13.95
CA SER A 418 27.18 27.86 -14.35
C SER A 418 25.92 27.57 -15.16
N PHE A 419 24.91 28.42 -14.96
CA PHE A 419 23.75 28.50 -15.84
C PHE A 419 23.42 29.96 -16.18
N TYR A 420 22.71 30.16 -17.28
CA TYR A 420 22.24 31.46 -17.72
C TYR A 420 20.76 31.60 -17.38
N VAL A 421 20.37 32.78 -16.90
CA VAL A 421 18.98 33.13 -16.62
C VAL A 421 18.57 34.27 -17.53
N GLY A 422 17.69 33.98 -18.49
CA GLY A 422 17.00 34.96 -19.31
C GLY A 422 15.69 35.38 -18.66
N GLU A 423 15.63 36.54 -18.01
CA GLU A 423 14.40 37.12 -17.46
C GLU A 423 13.64 37.89 -18.54
N ILE A 424 12.41 37.45 -18.86
CA ILE A 424 11.57 38.12 -19.85
C ILE A 424 10.98 39.40 -19.24
N ARG A 425 11.38 40.57 -19.76
CA ARG A 425 10.93 41.88 -19.29
C ARG A 425 10.09 42.57 -20.36
N GLY A 426 8.78 42.61 -20.15
CA GLY A 426 7.85 43.19 -21.11
C GLY A 426 7.69 42.31 -22.36
N ASN A 427 7.52 42.95 -23.51
CA ASN A 427 7.20 42.27 -24.77
C ASN A 427 8.39 42.16 -25.72
N ASP A 428 9.50 42.87 -25.54
CA ASP A 428 10.52 43.00 -26.58
C ASP A 428 11.94 42.74 -26.07
N LYS A 429 12.08 42.34 -24.80
CA LYS A 429 13.37 42.31 -24.13
C LYS A 429 13.54 41.15 -23.17
N ILE A 430 14.71 40.51 -23.23
CA ILE A 430 15.14 39.47 -22.29
C ILE A 430 16.47 39.90 -21.69
N THR A 431 16.53 40.00 -20.36
CA THR A 431 17.78 40.26 -19.66
C THR A 431 18.43 38.94 -19.29
N VAL A 432 19.65 38.73 -19.75
CA VAL A 432 20.43 37.51 -19.56
C VAL A 432 21.50 37.75 -18.52
N GLU A 433 21.52 36.90 -17.51
CA GLU A 433 22.53 36.91 -16.46
C GLU A 433 23.16 35.52 -16.35
N LYS A 434 24.49 35.44 -16.37
CA LYS A 434 25.23 34.23 -16.04
C LYS A 434 25.34 34.11 -14.52
N ILE A 435 24.85 33.01 -13.97
CA ILE A 435 24.93 32.69 -12.55
C ILE A 435 25.97 31.58 -12.34
N GLU A 436 26.94 31.84 -11.47
CA GLU A 436 27.90 30.83 -11.02
C GLU A 436 27.26 29.91 -9.99
N VAL A 437 27.43 28.60 -10.17
CA VAL A 437 26.93 27.57 -9.26
C VAL A 437 28.04 27.14 -8.32
N LYS A 438 27.76 27.19 -7.02
CA LYS A 438 28.69 26.76 -5.96
C LYS A 438 28.51 25.26 -5.65
N GLY A 439 29.41 24.73 -4.84
CA GLY A 439 29.38 23.33 -4.43
C GLY A 439 30.23 22.44 -5.32
N TRP A 440 30.30 21.17 -4.95
CA TRP A 440 31.11 20.19 -5.64
C TRP A 440 30.21 19.13 -6.28
N LEU A 441 30.38 18.94 -7.57
CA LEU A 441 29.84 17.82 -8.34
C LEU A 441 31.05 17.00 -8.80
N PRO A 442 31.07 15.68 -8.61
CA PRO A 442 32.17 14.87 -9.10
C PRO A 442 32.25 14.96 -10.64
N GLN A 443 33.47 14.91 -11.17
CA GLN A 443 33.76 14.99 -12.61
C GLN A 443 33.40 13.68 -13.31
N VAL A 444 32.11 13.40 -13.33
CA VAL A 444 31.49 12.16 -13.79
C VAL A 444 30.89 12.44 -15.16
N SER A 445 31.05 11.50 -16.08
CA SER A 445 30.42 11.56 -17.40
C SER A 445 29.04 10.90 -17.39
N GLY A 446 28.12 11.37 -18.24
CA GLY A 446 26.83 10.70 -18.45
C GLY A 446 25.74 10.99 -17.42
N TYR A 447 25.82 12.12 -16.72
CA TYR A 447 24.73 12.60 -15.88
C TYR A 447 23.43 12.78 -16.67
N THR A 448 22.31 12.41 -16.05
CA THR A 448 20.97 12.75 -16.54
C THR A 448 20.39 13.86 -15.70
N VAL A 449 19.95 14.93 -16.36
CA VAL A 449 19.28 16.06 -15.72
C VAL A 449 17.78 15.82 -15.72
N LEU A 450 17.20 15.81 -14.52
CA LEU A 450 15.77 15.79 -14.28
C LEU A 450 15.28 17.20 -14.02
N ASP A 451 14.40 17.67 -14.89
CA ASP A 451 13.79 18.98 -14.80
C ASP A 451 12.64 19.00 -13.80
N PHE A 452 12.90 19.43 -12.56
CA PHE A 452 11.88 19.75 -11.58
C PHE A 452 11.67 21.28 -11.47
N THR A 453 11.86 22.04 -12.55
CA THR A 453 11.81 23.51 -12.53
C THR A 453 10.45 24.03 -12.08
N ARG A 454 9.34 23.31 -12.28
CA ARG A 454 8.02 23.63 -11.68
C ARG A 454 8.08 23.75 -10.14
N LEU A 455 9.00 23.03 -9.52
CA LEU A 455 9.29 23.03 -8.09
C LEU A 455 10.50 23.92 -7.74
N GLY A 456 11.05 24.66 -8.71
CA GLY A 456 12.24 25.49 -8.54
C GLY A 456 13.55 24.71 -8.46
N HIS A 457 13.60 23.46 -8.91
CA HIS A 457 14.76 22.60 -8.72
C HIS A 457 15.24 21.91 -10.00
N LEU A 458 16.54 21.69 -10.11
CA LEU A 458 17.13 20.73 -11.03
C LEU A 458 17.73 19.58 -10.22
N VAL A 459 17.57 18.37 -10.72
CA VAL A 459 18.13 17.18 -10.07
C VAL A 459 18.97 16.43 -11.07
N ILE A 460 20.21 16.10 -10.71
CA ILE A 460 21.11 15.32 -11.54
C ILE A 460 21.27 13.95 -10.92
N ILE A 461 21.14 12.90 -11.74
CA ILE A 461 21.28 11.50 -11.33
C ILE A 461 22.16 10.71 -12.29
N GLY A 462 22.70 9.59 -11.80
CA GLY A 462 23.50 8.65 -12.58
C GLY A 462 24.92 9.14 -12.87
N GLY A 463 25.49 8.62 -13.96
CA GLY A 463 26.85 8.91 -14.41
C GLY A 463 27.94 7.99 -13.84
N LYS A 464 29.12 7.99 -14.48
CA LYS A 464 30.33 7.26 -14.05
C LYS A 464 31.59 8.13 -13.96
N GLU A 465 32.41 7.87 -12.94
CA GLU A 465 33.81 8.33 -12.86
C GLU A 465 34.73 7.14 -13.11
N GLY A 466 35.25 7.02 -14.34
CA GLY A 466 35.91 5.79 -14.78
C GLY A 466 34.94 4.59 -14.74
N ASP A 467 35.30 3.55 -13.99
CA ASP A 467 34.46 2.35 -13.79
C ASP A 467 33.56 2.43 -12.54
N ILE A 468 33.58 3.55 -11.82
CA ILE A 468 32.81 3.73 -10.58
C ILE A 468 31.46 4.35 -10.90
N ASN A 469 30.38 3.62 -10.58
CA ASN A 469 29.02 4.08 -10.74
C ASN A 469 28.65 5.08 -9.63
N ASN A 470 28.16 6.26 -10.02
CA ASN A 470 27.64 7.23 -9.07
C ASN A 470 26.25 6.79 -8.56
N THR A 471 26.12 6.61 -7.25
CA THR A 471 24.87 6.26 -6.57
C THR A 471 24.14 7.47 -5.99
N MET A 472 24.74 8.66 -6.08
CA MET A 472 24.20 9.89 -5.49
C MET A 472 23.37 10.67 -6.51
N ALA A 473 22.40 11.42 -6.00
CA ALA A 473 21.74 12.51 -6.71
C ALA A 473 22.34 13.84 -6.26
N TYR A 474 22.27 14.84 -7.13
CA TYR A 474 22.64 16.21 -6.80
C TYR A 474 21.48 17.13 -7.11
N THR A 475 21.09 17.95 -6.14
CA THR A 475 19.97 18.87 -6.29
C THR A 475 20.49 20.30 -6.35
N LEU A 476 19.84 21.11 -7.17
CA LEU A 476 20.12 22.53 -7.33
C LEU A 476 18.81 23.31 -7.24
N ASP A 477 18.69 24.14 -6.20
CA ASP A 477 17.63 25.14 -6.15
C ASP A 477 17.99 26.30 -7.09
N ILE A 478 17.28 26.41 -8.21
CA ILE A 478 17.50 27.45 -9.22
C ILE A 478 16.80 28.77 -8.87
N THR A 479 16.08 28.80 -7.75
CA THR A 479 15.46 30.01 -7.19
C THR A 479 16.35 30.69 -6.16
N ASP A 480 17.36 29.98 -5.63
CA ASP A 480 18.38 30.55 -4.76
C ASP A 480 19.23 31.58 -5.54
N PRO A 481 19.41 32.81 -5.02
CA PRO A 481 20.32 33.80 -5.63
C PRO A 481 21.80 33.37 -5.62
N ASN A 482 22.19 32.39 -4.83
CA ASN A 482 23.52 31.81 -4.76
C ASN A 482 23.44 30.28 -4.89
N PRO A 483 23.01 29.77 -6.05
CA PRO A 483 22.66 28.37 -6.21
C PRO A 483 23.88 27.49 -5.96
N SER A 484 23.69 26.40 -5.21
CA SER A 484 24.76 25.45 -4.91
C SER A 484 24.27 24.01 -5.01
N TRP A 485 25.12 23.14 -5.56
CA TRP A 485 24.85 21.70 -5.59
C TRP A 485 24.83 21.11 -4.19
N LYS A 486 23.74 20.41 -3.89
CA LYS A 486 23.58 19.64 -2.65
C LYS A 486 23.56 18.16 -2.98
N GLU A 487 24.40 17.40 -2.30
CA GLU A 487 24.45 15.96 -2.42
C GLU A 487 23.26 15.33 -1.70
N GLN A 488 22.62 14.36 -2.36
CA GLN A 488 21.45 13.65 -1.85
C GLN A 488 21.58 12.16 -2.16
N TYR A 489 21.12 11.32 -1.22
CA TYR A 489 21.04 9.89 -1.50
C TYR A 489 19.83 9.60 -2.39
N ALA A 490 20.08 9.12 -3.61
CA ALA A 490 19.03 8.61 -4.47
C ALA A 490 18.67 7.21 -4.01
N ALA A 491 17.56 7.05 -3.28
CA ALA A 491 17.02 5.73 -3.00
C ALA A 491 16.51 5.12 -4.31
N ALA A 492 17.37 4.37 -4.99
CA ALA A 492 17.14 3.77 -6.29
C ALA A 492 17.19 2.24 -6.21
N PRO A 493 16.24 1.52 -6.81
CA PRO A 493 16.24 0.06 -6.83
C PRO A 493 17.27 -0.51 -7.82
N VAL A 494 17.97 0.33 -8.58
CA VAL A 494 18.89 -0.04 -9.66
C VAL A 494 20.04 0.94 -9.77
N VAL A 495 21.16 0.47 -10.35
CA VAL A 495 22.32 1.29 -10.63
C VAL A 495 22.10 2.06 -11.94
N LEU A 496 21.68 3.31 -11.82
CA LEU A 496 21.28 4.16 -12.94
C LEU A 496 22.38 4.37 -13.99
N ALA A 497 23.64 4.34 -13.57
CA ALA A 497 24.79 4.61 -14.42
C ALA A 497 24.99 3.57 -15.56
N ASP A 498 24.34 2.40 -15.46
CA ASP A 498 24.41 1.36 -16.49
C ASP A 498 23.39 1.56 -17.63
N TYR A 499 22.53 2.57 -17.52
CA TYR A 499 21.44 2.83 -18.47
C TYR A 499 21.55 4.20 -19.13
N VAL A 500 21.03 4.31 -20.35
CA VAL A 500 20.66 5.60 -20.93
C VAL A 500 19.28 5.95 -20.39
N LEU A 501 19.16 7.11 -19.74
CA LEU A 501 17.91 7.56 -19.13
C LEU A 501 17.19 8.54 -20.05
N THR A 502 15.91 8.30 -20.27
CA THR A 502 15.00 9.31 -20.82
C THR A 502 13.95 9.65 -19.77
N SER A 503 13.46 10.89 -19.76
CA SER A 503 12.47 11.30 -18.78
C SER A 503 11.40 12.21 -19.35
N TYR A 504 10.18 12.10 -18.84
CA TYR A 504 9.06 12.98 -19.20
C TYR A 504 8.16 13.27 -17.99
N ASN A 505 7.39 14.35 -18.09
CA ASN A 505 6.51 14.83 -17.03
C ASN A 505 5.26 13.96 -16.80
N ALA A 506 4.97 13.68 -15.52
CA ALA A 506 3.80 12.93 -15.06
C ALA A 506 3.17 13.60 -13.83
N GLY A 507 2.59 14.78 -14.03
CA GLY A 507 2.05 15.61 -12.95
C GLY A 507 3.12 16.13 -12.03
N ARG A 508 3.12 15.70 -10.76
CA ARG A 508 4.18 16.04 -9.80
C ARG A 508 5.43 15.17 -9.92
N TYR A 509 5.33 14.08 -10.67
CA TYR A 509 6.38 13.09 -10.85
C TYR A 509 7.09 13.26 -12.19
N LYS A 510 8.29 12.69 -12.28
CA LYS A 510 8.96 12.38 -13.56
C LYS A 510 8.95 10.88 -13.77
N ILE A 511 8.66 10.43 -14.98
CA ILE A 511 8.89 9.03 -15.33
C ILE A 511 10.27 8.93 -15.95
N LEU A 512 11.04 7.94 -15.51
CA LEU A 512 12.33 7.58 -16.06
C LEU A 512 12.18 6.26 -16.82
N LEU A 513 12.53 6.26 -18.10
CA LEU A 513 12.70 5.03 -18.86
C LEU A 513 14.19 4.73 -18.97
N LEU A 514 14.56 3.53 -18.55
CA LEU A 514 15.93 3.03 -18.49
C LEU A 514 16.18 2.17 -19.72
N TRP A 515 17.02 2.65 -20.62
CA TRP A 515 17.38 1.93 -21.83
C TRP A 515 18.72 1.23 -21.64
N ASP A 516 18.73 -0.09 -21.81
CA ASP A 516 19.93 -0.91 -21.66
C ASP A 516 20.74 -0.88 -22.98
N PRO A 517 21.96 -0.31 -23.00
CA PRO A 517 22.80 -0.29 -24.19
C PRO A 517 23.13 -1.69 -24.73
N LEU A 518 23.15 -2.73 -23.86
CA LEU A 518 23.40 -4.11 -24.26
C LEU A 518 22.24 -4.72 -25.04
N GLN A 519 21.04 -4.14 -24.94
CA GLN A 519 19.86 -4.55 -25.70
C GLN A 519 19.63 -3.71 -26.95
N GLU A 520 20.64 -2.94 -27.37
CA GLU A 520 20.60 -2.08 -28.56
C GLU A 520 19.42 -1.08 -28.54
N TYR A 521 18.98 -0.67 -27.34
CA TYR A 521 17.89 0.30 -27.15
C TYR A 521 16.54 -0.14 -27.76
N LYS A 522 16.31 -1.45 -27.95
CA LYS A 522 15.09 -1.97 -28.59
C LYS A 522 13.80 -1.70 -27.80
N GLU A 523 13.88 -1.83 -26.48
CA GLU A 523 12.79 -1.49 -25.56
C GLU A 523 13.38 -0.99 -24.23
N PRO A 524 12.64 -0.18 -23.46
CA PRO A 524 13.06 0.20 -22.12
C PRO A 524 13.12 -1.02 -21.20
N ALA A 525 14.29 -1.28 -20.64
CA ALA A 525 14.54 -2.39 -19.72
C ALA A 525 13.77 -2.21 -18.40
N LYS A 526 13.57 -0.96 -17.98
CA LYS A 526 12.85 -0.63 -16.74
C LYS A 526 12.21 0.75 -16.81
N ALA A 527 11.17 0.96 -16.01
CA ALA A 527 10.59 2.26 -15.77
C ALA A 527 10.65 2.58 -14.27
N LEU A 528 11.01 3.82 -13.92
CA LEU A 528 11.00 4.32 -12.55
C LEU A 528 10.14 5.59 -12.48
N LEU A 529 9.54 5.83 -11.32
CA LEU A 529 8.88 7.08 -11.00
C LEU A 529 9.77 7.89 -10.06
N ALA A 530 10.25 9.03 -10.52
CA ALA A 530 11.02 9.98 -9.76
C ALA A 530 10.08 10.97 -9.04
N ASP A 531 10.07 10.89 -7.71
CA ASP A 531 9.35 11.79 -6.81
C ASP A 531 10.34 12.70 -6.09
N PHE A 532 10.25 14.00 -6.35
CA PHE A 532 11.09 15.01 -5.69
C PHE A 532 10.28 15.79 -4.67
N GLN A 533 10.70 15.71 -3.41
CA GLN A 533 10.04 16.39 -2.30
C GLN A 533 10.81 17.66 -1.93
N THR A 534 10.25 18.83 -2.23
CA THR A 534 10.91 20.13 -1.94
C THR A 534 11.13 20.38 -0.46
N SER A 535 10.26 19.88 0.43
CA SER A 535 10.38 20.09 1.88
C SER A 535 11.57 19.39 2.50
N THR A 536 12.01 18.28 1.90
CA THR A 536 13.12 17.43 2.38
C THR A 536 14.31 17.43 1.42
N GLU A 537 14.17 18.09 0.25
CA GLU A 537 15.08 18.04 -0.90
C GLU A 537 15.44 16.60 -1.33
N ARG A 538 14.56 15.63 -1.01
CA ARG A 538 14.82 14.21 -1.24
C ARG A 538 14.24 13.77 -2.57
N LEU A 539 15.07 13.06 -3.35
CA LEU A 539 14.64 12.31 -4.54
C LEU A 539 14.39 10.85 -4.17
N THR A 540 13.19 10.35 -4.44
CA THR A 540 12.86 8.93 -4.32
C THR A 540 12.59 8.36 -5.71
N LEU A 541 13.25 7.25 -6.05
CA LEU A 541 13.00 6.53 -7.30
C LEU A 541 12.21 5.27 -6.99
N ILE A 542 10.96 5.28 -7.39
CA ILE A 542 9.99 4.22 -7.11
C ILE A 542 9.96 3.29 -8.33
N ASP A 543 10.04 1.98 -8.10
CA ASP A 543 9.95 1.02 -9.19
C ASP A 543 8.55 1.01 -9.82
N VAL A 544 8.48 0.98 -11.15
CA VAL A 544 7.23 0.77 -11.89
C VAL A 544 7.29 -0.66 -12.43
N PRO A 545 6.52 -1.62 -11.85
CA PRO A 545 6.74 -3.05 -12.08
C PRO A 545 6.65 -3.49 -13.53
N LYS A 546 5.85 -2.76 -14.32
CA LYS A 546 5.68 -3.04 -15.74
C LYS A 546 5.77 -1.74 -16.53
N THR A 547 6.73 -1.69 -17.43
CA THR A 547 6.79 -0.62 -18.43
C THR A 547 5.54 -0.69 -19.31
N PRO A 548 4.82 0.42 -19.53
CA PRO A 548 3.57 0.43 -20.28
C PRO A 548 3.76 -0.13 -21.67
N ASP A 549 2.83 -0.99 -22.10
CA ASP A 549 2.93 -1.67 -23.40
C ASP A 549 2.93 -0.66 -24.56
N VAL A 550 2.30 0.50 -24.40
CA VAL A 550 2.32 1.63 -25.36
C VAL A 550 3.76 2.06 -25.71
N VAL A 551 4.70 1.98 -24.76
CA VAL A 551 6.09 2.40 -24.97
C VAL A 551 6.89 1.33 -25.73
N LYS A 552 6.51 0.05 -25.61
CA LYS A 552 7.18 -1.07 -26.32
C LYS A 552 6.95 -1.03 -27.83
N ASP A 553 5.89 -0.35 -28.27
CA ASP A 553 5.57 -0.19 -29.69
C ASP A 553 6.34 0.97 -30.34
N PHE A 554 7.23 1.67 -29.62
CA PHE A 554 8.01 2.80 -30.14
C PHE A 554 9.45 2.40 -30.47
N PHE A 555 9.83 2.48 -31.75
CA PHE A 555 11.20 2.20 -32.20
C PHE A 555 12.12 3.44 -32.14
N GLU A 556 11.55 4.62 -32.32
CA GLU A 556 12.20 5.92 -32.11
C GLU A 556 11.24 6.76 -31.26
N TYR A 557 11.76 7.44 -30.25
CA TYR A 557 10.99 8.19 -29.25
C TYR A 557 11.66 9.54 -28.99
N GLU A 558 10.94 10.62 -29.27
CA GLU A 558 11.40 11.98 -28.95
C GLU A 558 10.24 12.81 -28.37
N ILE A 559 10.56 13.64 -27.37
CA ILE A 559 9.59 14.53 -26.74
C ILE A 559 9.46 15.77 -27.61
N ALA A 560 8.30 15.94 -28.24
CA ALA A 560 7.98 17.14 -29.02
C ALA A 560 7.49 18.31 -28.15
N GLY A 561 7.01 18.02 -26.93
CA GLY A 561 6.61 19.03 -25.96
C GLY A 561 5.79 18.47 -24.80
N GLU A 562 5.47 19.31 -23.80
CA GLU A 562 4.75 18.90 -22.59
C GLU A 562 3.73 19.97 -22.14
N TYR A 563 2.60 19.55 -21.58
CA TYR A 563 1.63 20.44 -20.93
C TYR A 563 0.86 19.74 -19.80
N GLY A 564 0.94 20.28 -18.58
CA GLY A 564 0.27 19.67 -17.42
C GLY A 564 0.79 18.24 -17.17
N ASN A 565 -0.11 17.25 -17.32
CA ASN A 565 0.17 15.81 -17.21
C ASN A 565 0.30 15.11 -18.57
N ASP A 566 0.18 15.87 -19.67
CA ASP A 566 0.23 15.36 -21.03
C ASP A 566 1.62 15.58 -21.63
N THR A 567 2.21 14.51 -22.14
CA THR A 567 3.48 14.55 -22.89
C THR A 567 3.18 14.27 -24.35
N ILE A 568 3.72 15.09 -25.25
CA ILE A 568 3.54 14.95 -26.68
C ILE A 568 4.82 14.33 -27.22
N ILE A 569 4.66 13.22 -27.91
CA ILE A 569 5.79 12.44 -28.42
C ILE A 569 5.66 12.28 -29.93
N THR A 570 6.80 12.35 -30.58
CA THR A 570 6.99 11.84 -31.93
C THR A 570 7.51 10.42 -31.82
N TYR A 571 6.88 9.51 -32.57
CA TYR A 571 7.31 8.11 -32.59
C TYR A 571 7.18 7.48 -33.97
N ARG A 572 7.91 6.38 -34.19
CA ARG A 572 7.78 5.56 -35.41
C ARG A 572 7.21 4.19 -35.07
N ASP A 573 6.15 3.79 -35.78
CA ASP A 573 5.62 2.42 -35.70
C ASP A 573 6.61 1.45 -36.36
N PRO A 574 7.07 0.40 -35.64
CA PRO A 574 8.06 -0.56 -36.14
C PRO A 574 7.59 -1.32 -37.40
N ASN A 575 6.30 -1.34 -37.69
CA ASN A 575 5.72 -1.99 -38.87
C ASN A 575 5.55 -1.05 -40.07
N THR A 576 5.98 0.21 -39.96
CA THR A 576 5.85 1.22 -41.01
C THR A 576 7.21 1.57 -41.65
N SER A 577 7.19 2.08 -42.90
CA SER A 577 8.42 2.49 -43.58
C SER A 577 9.16 3.59 -42.81
N PHE A 578 10.48 3.68 -43.00
CA PHE A 578 11.39 4.64 -42.35
C PHE A 578 10.91 6.11 -42.32
N ASN A 579 10.00 6.51 -43.20
CA ASN A 579 9.52 7.89 -43.31
C ASN A 579 8.17 8.15 -42.59
N SER A 580 7.64 7.21 -41.83
CA SER A 580 6.31 7.34 -41.21
C SER A 580 6.41 7.76 -39.74
N LEU A 581 6.64 9.05 -39.47
CA LEU A 581 6.58 9.61 -38.12
C LEU A 581 5.12 9.87 -37.71
N LEU A 582 4.76 9.50 -36.48
CA LEU A 582 3.45 9.71 -35.87
C LEU A 582 3.58 10.65 -34.67
N LEU A 583 2.53 11.46 -34.44
CA LEU A 583 2.39 12.27 -33.24
C LEU A 583 1.36 11.62 -32.31
N ALA A 584 1.77 11.36 -31.06
CA ALA A 584 0.90 10.90 -30.00
C ALA A 584 0.90 11.88 -28.83
N VAL A 585 -0.29 12.11 -28.28
CA VAL A 585 -0.44 12.76 -26.97
C VAL A 585 -0.62 11.64 -25.94
N MET A 586 0.30 11.57 -25.00
CA MET A 586 0.27 10.64 -23.88
C MET A 586 -0.25 11.37 -22.65
N SER A 587 -1.42 10.97 -22.17
CA SER A 587 -1.89 11.40 -20.85
C SER A 587 -1.43 10.37 -19.82
N THR A 588 -0.67 10.80 -18.83
CA THR A 588 -0.19 9.91 -17.76
C THR A 588 -1.02 10.11 -16.50
N ASN A 589 -1.58 9.02 -15.98
CA ASN A 589 -2.19 9.01 -14.66
C ASN A 589 -1.41 8.07 -13.74
N VAL A 590 -0.86 8.63 -12.66
CA VAL A 590 -0.17 7.90 -11.61
C VAL A 590 -1.15 7.72 -10.46
N ARG A 591 -1.51 6.47 -10.18
CA ARG A 591 -2.39 6.11 -9.06
C ARG A 591 -1.83 4.92 -8.30
N GLN A 592 -2.21 4.80 -7.03
CA GLN A 592 -1.96 3.57 -6.28
C GLN A 592 -2.65 2.40 -7.00
N GLN A 593 -1.88 1.34 -7.26
CA GLN A 593 -2.37 0.13 -7.91
C GLN A 593 -3.46 -0.50 -7.07
N SER A 594 -4.62 -0.73 -7.69
CA SER A 594 -5.71 -1.46 -7.06
C SER A 594 -5.57 -2.95 -7.35
N LEU A 595 -6.12 -3.81 -6.49
CA LEU A 595 -6.25 -5.26 -6.77
C LEU A 595 -6.88 -5.55 -8.14
N LYS A 596 -7.74 -4.65 -8.67
CA LYS A 596 -8.34 -4.78 -10.01
C LYS A 596 -7.35 -4.52 -11.17
N ASP A 597 -6.27 -3.79 -10.93
CA ASP A 597 -5.23 -3.51 -11.93
C ASP A 597 -4.31 -4.73 -12.14
N ASP A 598 -4.08 -5.53 -11.09
CA ASP A 598 -3.35 -6.82 -11.17
C ASP A 598 -4.07 -7.83 -12.08
N PHE A 599 -5.40 -7.89 -12.00
CA PHE A 599 -6.21 -8.81 -12.82
C PHE A 599 -6.27 -8.44 -14.30
N ARG A 600 -5.95 -7.19 -14.68
CA ARG A 600 -5.91 -6.76 -16.08
C ARG A 600 -4.55 -6.94 -16.74
N MET A 601 -3.45 -7.13 -15.98
CA MET A 601 -2.09 -7.04 -16.53
C MET A 601 -1.19 -8.28 -16.36
N GLY A 602 -1.63 -9.33 -15.64
CA GLY A 602 -1.27 -10.74 -15.88
C GLY A 602 0.17 -11.22 -15.58
N ASN A 603 0.23 -12.22 -14.70
CA ASN A 603 1.26 -13.24 -14.44
C ASN A 603 2.59 -12.83 -13.79
N GLU A 604 2.58 -12.71 -12.45
CA GLU A 604 3.68 -13.24 -11.64
C GLU A 604 3.16 -14.06 -10.45
N SER A 605 3.94 -15.08 -10.08
CA SER A 605 3.63 -16.05 -9.04
C SER A 605 4.31 -15.59 -7.75
N ARG A 606 3.57 -15.54 -6.64
CA ARG A 606 4.18 -15.33 -5.32
C ARG A 606 5.20 -16.44 -5.02
N PRO A 607 6.37 -16.13 -4.43
CA PRO A 607 7.18 -17.16 -3.80
C PRO A 607 6.34 -17.84 -2.71
N GLY A 608 6.44 -19.16 -2.68
CA GLY A 608 5.51 -20.07 -2.03
C GLY A 608 5.15 -19.71 -0.59
N GLY A 609 3.85 -19.88 -0.29
CA GLY A 609 3.33 -19.76 1.05
C GLY A 609 3.97 -20.75 2.01
N GLU A 610 4.55 -20.21 3.07
CA GLU A 610 4.38 -20.85 4.37
C GLU A 610 2.86 -20.84 4.65
N GLU A 611 2.32 -21.98 5.07
CA GLU A 611 0.94 -22.04 5.55
C GLU A 611 0.82 -21.04 6.69
N GLU A 612 -0.19 -20.15 6.64
CA GLU A 612 -0.57 -19.30 7.77
C GLU A 612 -0.63 -20.20 9.01
N THR A 613 0.32 -20.00 9.91
CA THR A 613 0.44 -20.80 11.11
C THR A 613 -0.64 -20.39 12.08
N ILE A 614 -1.02 -21.28 12.99
CA ILE A 614 -1.93 -20.96 14.11
C ILE A 614 -1.47 -19.72 14.92
N GLN A 615 -0.18 -19.37 14.82
CA GLN A 615 0.39 -18.13 15.32
C GLN A 615 -0.24 -16.91 14.65
N ASP A 616 -0.36 -16.91 13.33
CA ASP A 616 -0.87 -15.79 12.54
C ASP A 616 -2.31 -15.45 12.93
N ILE A 617 -3.12 -16.42 13.33
CA ILE A 617 -4.51 -16.21 13.80
C ILE A 617 -4.60 -15.36 15.08
N LEU A 618 -3.81 -15.69 16.11
CA LEU A 618 -3.83 -14.93 17.39
C LEU A 618 -3.14 -13.57 17.25
N MET A 619 -2.23 -13.49 16.29
CA MET A 619 -1.43 -12.33 15.98
C MET A 619 -2.22 -11.36 15.05
N HIS A 620 -3.08 -11.85 14.17
CA HIS A 620 -3.77 -10.98 13.20
C HIS A 620 -4.77 -9.99 13.81
N ASN A 621 -5.26 -10.18 15.05
CA ASN A 621 -6.17 -9.20 15.65
C ASN A 621 -6.38 -9.37 17.17
N PRO A 622 -6.02 -8.39 18.01
CA PRO A 622 -6.61 -8.29 19.34
C PRO A 622 -7.38 -6.97 19.60
N ASP A 623 -8.16 -6.52 18.62
CA ASP A 623 -9.22 -5.47 18.65
C ASP A 623 -8.84 -4.07 18.17
N ARG A 624 -9.39 -3.75 16.98
CA ARG A 624 -9.21 -2.55 16.12
C ARG A 624 -7.74 -2.28 15.83
N GLU A 625 -7.40 -1.99 14.57
CA GLU A 625 -6.07 -1.43 14.27
C GLU A 625 -5.85 -0.26 15.22
N ILE A 626 -4.89 -0.41 16.15
CA ILE A 626 -4.38 0.67 16.98
C ILE A 626 -3.77 1.62 15.96
N SER A 627 -4.59 2.52 15.41
CA SER A 627 -4.20 3.44 14.36
C SER A 627 -3.31 4.48 15.02
N PRO A 628 -2.00 4.51 14.70
CA PRO A 628 -1.11 5.53 15.26
C PRO A 628 -1.66 6.93 15.04
N ASP A 629 -2.24 7.19 13.85
CA ASP A 629 -2.86 8.45 13.48
C ASP A 629 -4.03 8.86 14.38
N GLU A 630 -4.88 7.90 14.79
CA GLU A 630 -6.03 8.17 15.65
C GLU A 630 -5.63 8.31 17.12
N LEU A 631 -4.64 7.53 17.56
CA LEU A 631 -4.30 7.41 18.97
C LEU A 631 -3.21 8.38 19.42
N LEU A 632 -2.31 8.80 18.54
CA LEU A 632 -1.26 9.77 18.88
C LEU A 632 -1.82 11.11 19.39
N PRO A 633 -2.88 11.70 18.80
CA PRO A 633 -3.54 12.88 19.36
C PRO A 633 -4.10 12.65 20.76
N VAL A 634 -4.71 11.48 21.01
CA VAL A 634 -5.29 11.12 22.30
C VAL A 634 -4.21 11.01 23.38
N ILE A 635 -3.10 10.33 23.08
CA ILE A 635 -1.97 10.19 24.00
C ILE A 635 -1.34 11.54 24.33
N ASN A 636 -1.13 12.41 23.33
CA ASN A 636 -0.59 13.75 23.59
C ASN A 636 -1.54 14.57 24.51
N ALA A 637 -2.86 14.42 24.34
CA ALA A 637 -3.83 15.11 25.20
C ALA A 637 -3.82 14.57 26.64
N LEU A 638 -3.71 13.25 26.83
CA LEU A 638 -3.58 12.62 28.14
C LEU A 638 -2.29 13.04 28.86
N ASP A 639 -1.18 13.13 28.13
CA ASP A 639 0.13 13.59 28.66
C ASP A 639 0.08 15.06 29.12
N GLN A 640 -0.58 15.92 28.33
CA GLN A 640 -0.81 17.32 28.70
C GLN A 640 -1.68 17.46 29.95
N LEU A 641 -2.78 16.71 30.05
CA LEU A 641 -3.66 16.72 31.22
C LEU A 641 -2.92 16.29 32.49
N LYS A 642 -2.07 15.27 32.39
CA LYS A 642 -1.25 14.79 33.51
C LYS A 642 -0.19 15.82 33.92
N SER A 643 0.50 16.40 32.95
CA SER A 643 1.55 17.42 33.19
C SER A 643 1.01 18.72 33.78
N ALA A 644 -0.26 19.06 33.52
CA ALA A 644 -0.92 20.25 34.06
C ALA A 644 -1.27 20.14 35.56
N GLY A 645 -1.05 18.98 36.20
CA GLY A 645 -1.18 18.81 37.65
C GLY A 645 -2.61 18.91 38.20
N GLY A 646 -3.65 18.84 37.35
CA GLY A 646 -5.04 18.93 37.80
C GLY A 646 -6.11 18.75 36.72
N GLY A 647 -6.79 17.61 36.77
CA GLY A 647 -8.17 17.65 37.26
C GLY A 647 -9.31 17.73 36.26
N ASN A 648 -9.11 17.42 34.98
CA ASN A 648 -10.26 17.13 34.11
C ASN A 648 -10.43 15.63 33.90
N LEU A 649 -10.85 14.95 34.98
CA LEU A 649 -11.11 13.50 35.00
C LEU A 649 -12.22 13.11 34.02
N LEU A 650 -13.21 14.00 33.83
CA LEU A 650 -14.19 13.88 32.76
C LEU A 650 -13.51 13.81 31.39
N LYS A 651 -12.62 14.77 31.09
CA LYS A 651 -11.90 14.79 29.80
C LYS A 651 -10.94 13.62 29.63
N ALA A 652 -10.30 13.17 30.70
CA ALA A 652 -9.50 11.94 30.68
C ALA A 652 -10.37 10.72 30.37
N GLY A 653 -11.57 10.63 30.97
CA GLY A 653 -12.56 9.58 30.68
C GLY A 653 -13.00 9.58 29.22
N GLU A 654 -13.26 10.74 28.63
CA GLU A 654 -13.58 10.89 27.20
C GLU A 654 -12.42 10.39 26.33
N LEU A 655 -11.20 10.85 26.61
CA LEU A 655 -10.01 10.46 25.85
C LEU A 655 -9.73 8.96 25.95
N TYR A 656 -9.86 8.36 27.14
CA TYR A 656 -9.72 6.91 27.30
C TYR A 656 -10.82 6.14 26.56
N LEU A 657 -12.05 6.64 26.56
CA LEU A 657 -13.16 6.03 25.84
C LEU A 657 -12.93 6.06 24.32
N ASP A 658 -12.50 7.21 23.79
CA ASP A 658 -12.18 7.41 22.38
C ASP A 658 -11.04 6.48 21.93
N ALA A 659 -10.05 6.26 22.81
CA ALA A 659 -8.94 5.33 22.56
C ALA A 659 -9.26 3.86 22.88
N GLY A 660 -10.48 3.52 23.29
CA GLY A 660 -10.91 2.15 23.56
C GLY A 660 -10.40 1.56 24.89
N PHE A 661 -9.82 2.37 25.77
CA PHE A 661 -9.39 1.97 27.12
C PHE A 661 -10.55 2.03 28.12
N TYR A 662 -11.59 1.22 27.90
CA TYR A 662 -12.88 1.32 28.60
C TYR A 662 -12.78 1.23 30.13
N ARG A 663 -11.89 0.40 30.68
CA ARG A 663 -11.68 0.31 32.13
C ARG A 663 -11.10 1.61 32.70
N LYS A 664 -10.11 2.20 32.02
CA LYS A 664 -9.54 3.50 32.40
C LYS A 664 -10.54 4.64 32.24
N ALA A 665 -11.38 4.57 31.19
CA ALA A 665 -12.48 5.50 31.02
C ALA A 665 -13.47 5.42 32.19
N ALA A 666 -13.88 4.22 32.59
CA ALA A 666 -14.75 4.00 33.74
C ALA A 666 -14.10 4.48 35.06
N GLU A 667 -12.83 4.17 35.30
CA GLU A 667 -12.08 4.68 36.48
C GLU A 667 -12.07 6.21 36.53
N ALA A 668 -11.76 6.87 35.41
CA ALA A 668 -11.72 8.32 35.31
C ALA A 668 -13.11 8.96 35.49
N TYR A 669 -14.15 8.40 34.88
CA TYR A 669 -15.53 8.87 35.07
C TYR A 669 -16.04 8.64 36.49
N ALA A 670 -15.68 7.52 37.14
CA ALA A 670 -16.06 7.25 38.52
C ALA A 670 -15.42 8.27 39.47
N GLN A 671 -14.14 8.61 39.28
CA GLN A 671 -13.49 9.66 40.07
C GLN A 671 -14.05 11.05 39.75
N ALA A 672 -14.44 11.33 38.50
CA ALA A 672 -15.13 12.58 38.15
C ALA A 672 -16.49 12.69 38.87
N LEU A 673 -17.22 11.58 38.96
CA LEU A 673 -18.51 11.48 39.64
C LEU A 673 -18.39 11.72 41.17
N GLU A 674 -17.24 11.48 41.79
CA GLU A 674 -17.02 11.84 43.20
C GLU A 674 -17.14 13.36 43.45
N SER A 675 -16.85 14.17 42.43
CA SER A 675 -16.96 15.63 42.51
C SER A 675 -18.38 16.13 42.24
N ASP A 676 -19.18 15.40 41.46
CA ASP A 676 -20.59 15.69 41.18
C ASP A 676 -21.43 14.38 41.14
N PRO A 677 -21.88 13.87 42.31
CA PRO A 677 -22.51 12.55 42.40
C PRO A 677 -23.86 12.39 41.69
N GLU A 678 -24.49 13.50 41.31
CA GLU A 678 -25.81 13.58 40.69
C GLU A 678 -25.73 13.92 39.18
N ASP A 679 -24.52 13.93 38.59
CA ASP A 679 -24.36 14.16 37.16
C ASP A 679 -24.91 12.97 36.34
N ASN A 680 -26.13 13.18 35.84
CA ASN A 680 -26.84 12.21 35.00
C ASN A 680 -26.07 11.79 33.74
N ARG A 681 -25.19 12.63 33.19
CA ARG A 681 -24.36 12.28 32.02
C ARG A 681 -23.26 11.31 32.41
N LEU A 682 -22.58 11.55 33.53
CA LEU A 682 -21.55 10.66 34.06
C LEU A 682 -22.13 9.31 34.48
N LEU A 683 -23.27 9.32 35.19
CA LEU A 683 -23.98 8.10 35.57
C LEU A 683 -24.39 7.29 34.33
N TYR A 684 -24.93 7.94 33.31
CA TYR A 684 -25.28 7.26 32.06
C TYR A 684 -24.04 6.73 31.33
N ALA A 685 -22.95 7.51 31.26
CA ALA A 685 -21.71 7.07 30.62
C ALA A 685 -21.11 5.84 31.30
N LEU A 686 -21.06 5.82 32.64
CA LEU A 686 -20.65 4.65 33.43
C LEU A 686 -21.57 3.46 33.19
N ALA A 687 -22.89 3.66 33.28
CA ALA A 687 -23.86 2.60 33.01
C ALA A 687 -23.66 2.00 31.62
N TYR A 688 -23.51 2.84 30.60
CA TYR A 688 -23.31 2.43 29.22
C TYR A 688 -21.97 1.70 29.04
N ILE A 689 -20.88 2.19 29.63
CA ILE A 689 -19.56 1.55 29.52
C ILE A 689 -19.57 0.16 30.16
N HIS A 690 -20.11 0.05 31.38
CA HIS A 690 -20.22 -1.21 32.08
C HIS A 690 -21.06 -2.23 31.29
N TYR A 691 -22.20 -1.82 30.75
CA TYR A 691 -23.04 -2.70 29.93
C TYR A 691 -22.37 -3.08 28.61
N ARG A 692 -21.97 -2.08 27.82
CA ARG A 692 -21.59 -2.28 26.41
C ARG A 692 -20.21 -2.91 26.29
N TYR A 693 -19.24 -2.42 27.07
CA TYR A 693 -17.83 -2.71 26.88
C TYR A 693 -17.25 -3.62 27.97
N LEU A 694 -17.58 -3.39 29.25
CA LEU A 694 -17.05 -4.20 30.35
C LEU A 694 -17.88 -5.46 30.65
N LYS A 695 -19.04 -5.61 29.98
CA LYS A 695 -19.96 -6.76 30.14
C LYS A 695 -20.40 -7.00 31.59
N ASP A 696 -20.59 -5.91 32.33
CA ASP A 696 -21.02 -5.90 33.72
C ASP A 696 -22.42 -5.27 33.83
N PRO A 697 -23.49 -6.07 33.60
CA PRO A 697 -24.86 -5.57 33.66
C PRO A 697 -25.28 -5.17 35.08
N GLU A 698 -24.67 -5.75 36.12
CA GLU A 698 -24.98 -5.43 37.51
C GLU A 698 -24.49 -4.03 37.87
N ALA A 699 -23.21 -3.72 37.62
CA ALA A 699 -22.69 -2.38 37.80
C ALA A 699 -23.41 -1.37 36.90
N SER A 700 -23.76 -1.77 35.67
CA SER A 700 -24.57 -0.92 34.79
C SER A 700 -25.91 -0.52 35.42
N ARG A 701 -26.63 -1.49 36.01
CA ARG A 701 -27.90 -1.24 36.72
C ARG A 701 -27.70 -0.36 37.94
N GLU A 702 -26.63 -0.54 38.69
CA GLU A 702 -26.32 0.28 39.86
C GLU A 702 -26.23 1.77 39.51
N TYR A 703 -25.47 2.11 38.46
CA TYR A 703 -25.37 3.50 37.99
C TYR A 703 -26.68 4.01 37.41
N LEU A 704 -27.39 3.19 36.62
CA LEU A 704 -28.64 3.59 35.96
C LEU A 704 -29.76 3.86 36.97
N ASN A 705 -29.84 3.07 38.05
CA ASN A 705 -30.83 3.24 39.12
C ASN A 705 -30.65 4.52 39.94
N ARG A 706 -29.48 5.18 39.84
CA ARG A 706 -29.23 6.49 40.44
C ARG A 706 -29.80 7.64 39.61
N ILE A 707 -30.24 7.38 38.38
CA ILE A 707 -30.78 8.40 37.47
C ILE A 707 -32.31 8.44 37.56
N ASP A 708 -32.89 9.56 37.98
CA ASP A 708 -34.32 9.81 37.76
C ASP A 708 -34.55 10.29 36.32
N ALA A 709 -34.85 9.36 35.42
CA ALA A 709 -35.08 9.65 33.99
C ALA A 709 -36.16 10.72 33.75
N SER A 710 -37.11 10.90 34.66
CA SER A 710 -38.16 11.93 34.53
C SER A 710 -37.64 13.34 34.78
N SER A 711 -36.54 13.47 35.54
CA SER A 711 -35.86 14.72 35.88
C SER A 711 -34.82 15.18 34.84
N VAL A 712 -34.41 14.31 33.92
CA VAL A 712 -33.37 14.62 32.91
C VAL A 712 -33.91 15.56 31.82
N GLU A 713 -33.54 16.83 31.83
CA GLU A 713 -34.05 17.84 30.87
C GLU A 713 -33.65 17.55 29.41
N GLU A 714 -32.50 16.92 29.18
CA GLU A 714 -31.97 16.63 27.85
C GLU A 714 -32.71 15.43 27.21
N GLY A 715 -33.55 15.72 26.21
CA GLY A 715 -34.45 14.73 25.60
C GLY A 715 -33.74 13.51 24.99
N LEU A 716 -32.59 13.71 24.34
CA LEU A 716 -31.79 12.62 23.76
C LEU A 716 -31.18 11.71 24.82
N LEU A 717 -30.63 12.30 25.89
CA LEU A 717 -30.08 11.54 27.01
C LEU A 717 -31.17 10.72 27.70
N ARG A 718 -32.35 11.31 27.89
CA ARG A 718 -33.52 10.62 28.45
C ARG A 718 -33.93 9.41 27.63
N GLU A 719 -34.01 9.54 26.30
CA GLU A 719 -34.31 8.43 25.39
C GLU A 719 -33.28 7.30 25.50
N HIS A 720 -32.00 7.66 25.54
CA HIS A 720 -30.89 6.72 25.68
C HIS A 720 -30.92 5.95 27.01
N ILE A 721 -31.22 6.62 28.13
CA ILE A 721 -31.40 6.01 29.45
C ILE A 721 -32.55 4.98 29.39
N MET A 722 -33.72 5.38 28.92
CA MET A 722 -34.90 4.50 28.83
C MET A 722 -34.64 3.28 27.94
N LYS A 723 -33.90 3.45 26.84
CA LYS A 723 -33.52 2.35 25.95
C LYS A 723 -32.60 1.37 26.64
N LEU A 724 -31.57 1.84 27.35
CA LEU A 724 -30.65 0.98 28.09
C LEU A 724 -31.37 0.23 29.23
N GLU A 725 -32.27 0.91 29.96
CA GLU A 725 -33.13 0.26 30.96
C GLU A 725 -33.96 -0.87 30.36
N GLY A 726 -34.59 -0.62 29.20
CA GLY A 726 -35.40 -1.61 28.51
C GLY A 726 -34.59 -2.85 28.12
N ILE A 727 -33.36 -2.65 27.66
CA ILE A 727 -32.44 -3.74 27.32
C ILE A 727 -32.04 -4.55 28.56
N LEU A 728 -31.70 -3.87 29.67
CA LEU A 728 -31.29 -4.53 30.91
C LEU A 728 -32.42 -5.29 31.61
N LYS A 729 -33.68 -4.84 31.45
CA LYS A 729 -34.88 -5.53 31.95
C LYS A 729 -35.23 -6.77 31.12
N ALA A 730 -35.08 -6.68 29.79
CA ALA A 730 -35.36 -7.81 28.90
C ALA A 730 -34.34 -8.96 29.01
N GLY A 731 -33.19 -8.74 29.64
CA GLY A 731 -32.18 -9.78 29.90
C GLY A 731 -32.41 -10.59 31.18
N ASP A 732 -33.41 -10.25 32.00
CA ASP A 732 -33.75 -10.99 33.23
C ASP A 732 -34.91 -11.99 33.04
N ASP A 733 -35.57 -11.98 31.86
CA ASP A 733 -36.61 -12.92 31.42
C ASP A 733 -36.01 -14.01 30.51
#